data_AF-A0A1V5A5Y6-F1
#
_entry.id   AF-A0A1V5A5Y6-F1
#
_cell.length_a   1.000
_cell.length_b   1.000
_cell.length_c   1.000
_cell.angle_alpha   90.00
_cell.angle_beta   90.00
_cell.angle_gamma   90.00
#
_symmetry.space_group_name_H-M   'P 1'
#
loop_
_entity.id
_entity.type
_entity.pdbx_description
1 polymer ?
#
loop_
_entity_poly.entity_id
_entity_poly.type
_entity_poly.pdbx_seq_one_letter_code
_entity_poly.pdbx_strand_id
1 'polypeptide(L)'
;MQVSSTRQDGILVLSMDGRLDSLGAIDLGDSFERHLEETDRTAVFDMEHVPYLSSAGIRVIISAEKTLKGRRGKLHLSGVQPYPLSVLEMTGFSTLLSLHPSCRDAVLAAHATAARAAEEGEHYPRIWHAKRAEFTVIRTGTDRNTLEIFGTPHEGGTGDSAEGLAIQVNIPSTSSSMGWGAPGRQTGHAKIPEGDFLSLGPVAAWLPPESHDILDYLIIDTKQASIPVTASFLIVSSGSPQFMVKVRSEEEQGIAFADLIEALQDFARNSTPSYRGILSLTFCGESSRVSLIDTSQPAGLPDPAHASASRERSMAGCAIVADPAYQSGGWDNTIHHTLAGDVQVPGGYSPRIMCLMFPTIQEPESNDPCETVSYVLSSGVPAVLRHLSTATTIKRATLHLSIISDVRQNTGTEIVIEGEVRGWNPDYERIVRDVHHECDEIHLHPLSGGFSGSLVFRDDAYDRQGRREMPFVLKLDRWKNIKAEIDGYEGHVKRYIQNNATQIIETGRSGEYGGILYTFVGIQGSQGRISSLEEYYLNHQTGEVLTVFDTLFRKVLRAWYGQPRLKDLPLYRVYADIFNYGAVKEWAKSRYGISPDEEFFELPYGLGRSKNPLYFMDHVLPHRLPSLWNVYEGSVHGDLNMKNVLMDEEKNMWLIDFAMTGHSHILRDIAKLECVLKFEMIPILSEDRLAKLASLEQVFLKPDRFGEIPIIPGYITDSDIQKAFSVIQQLRRYADTITLLDEDIRQYYLALLYYTLCVPAYVSVNEYMKEYAWISSSLLCNTLG
;
A
#
# COMPACT_ATOMS: atom_id res chain seq x y z
N MET A 1 39.62 39.86 -8.07
CA MET A 1 38.18 39.82 -8.41
C MET A 1 37.62 41.23 -8.26
N GLN A 2 36.56 41.61 -8.98
CA GLN A 2 35.84 42.85 -8.68
C GLN A 2 34.68 42.54 -7.74
N VAL A 3 34.61 43.25 -6.62
CA VAL A 3 33.53 43.12 -5.63
C VAL A 3 32.89 44.49 -5.45
N SER A 4 31.60 44.59 -5.75
CA SER A 4 30.80 45.79 -5.53
C SER A 4 29.81 45.57 -4.40
N SER A 5 29.74 46.50 -3.45
CA SER A 5 28.79 46.47 -2.34
C SER A 5 27.60 47.39 -2.59
N THR A 6 26.39 46.91 -2.35
CA THR A 6 25.18 47.74 -2.31
C THR A 6 24.35 47.37 -1.08
N ARG A 7 23.55 48.31 -0.57
CA ARG A 7 22.50 48.00 0.41
C ARG A 7 21.16 48.03 -0.31
N GLN A 8 20.49 46.88 -0.37
CA GLN A 8 19.13 46.75 -0.92
C GLN A 8 18.18 46.58 0.25
N ASP A 9 17.30 47.57 0.47
CA ASP A 9 16.33 47.58 1.56
C ASP A 9 16.96 47.34 2.96
N GLY A 10 18.23 47.74 3.13
CA GLY A 10 18.99 47.58 4.37
C GLY A 10 19.84 46.30 4.45
N ILE A 11 19.65 45.34 3.55
CA ILE A 11 20.48 44.13 3.46
C ILE A 11 21.76 44.41 2.67
N LEU A 12 22.92 44.00 3.20
CA LEU A 12 24.19 44.06 2.49
C LEU A 12 24.23 43.03 1.35
N VAL A 13 24.43 43.51 0.13
CA VAL A 13 24.61 42.69 -1.08
C VAL A 13 26.02 42.93 -1.65
N LEU A 14 26.81 41.86 -1.77
CA LEU A 14 28.11 41.88 -2.43
C LEU A 14 28.01 41.14 -3.78
N SER A 15 28.02 41.89 -4.87
CA SER A 15 28.08 41.33 -6.23
C SER A 15 29.52 41.16 -6.68
N MET A 16 29.82 39.98 -7.22
CA MET A 16 31.17 39.56 -7.58
C MET A 16 31.27 39.31 -9.08
N ASP A 17 32.31 39.87 -9.70
CA ASP A 17 32.67 39.61 -11.09
C ASP A 17 34.11 39.08 -11.17
N GLY A 18 34.25 37.86 -11.70
CA GLY A 18 35.52 37.19 -11.93
C GLY A 18 35.70 35.92 -11.08
N ARG A 19 36.94 35.48 -10.91
CA ARG A 19 37.27 34.17 -10.32
C ARG A 19 37.39 34.24 -8.79
N LEU A 20 36.68 33.37 -8.06
CA LEU A 20 36.79 33.23 -6.59
C LEU A 20 37.89 32.21 -6.23
N ASP A 21 39.12 32.55 -6.62
CA ASP A 21 40.35 31.83 -6.26
C ASP A 21 41.01 32.39 -4.99
N SER A 22 42.25 32.05 -4.69
CA SER A 22 42.95 32.54 -3.48
C SER A 22 43.06 34.07 -3.42
N LEU A 23 43.19 34.75 -4.57
CA LEU A 23 43.24 36.21 -4.62
C LEU A 23 41.83 36.79 -4.49
N GLY A 24 40.87 36.25 -5.25
CA GLY A 24 39.47 36.68 -5.15
C GLY A 24 38.85 36.47 -3.76
N ALA A 25 39.29 35.45 -3.03
CA ALA A 25 38.85 35.20 -1.65
C ALA A 25 39.33 36.27 -0.66
N ILE A 26 40.53 36.84 -0.87
CA ILE A 26 41.03 37.97 -0.09
C ILE A 26 40.19 39.21 -0.41
N ASP A 27 39.97 39.51 -1.69
CA ASP A 27 39.16 40.66 -2.12
C ASP A 27 37.74 40.62 -1.54
N LEU A 28 37.10 39.44 -1.55
CA LEU A 28 35.76 39.24 -0.97
C LEU A 28 35.76 39.36 0.55
N GLY A 29 36.74 38.77 1.23
CA GLY A 29 36.87 38.85 2.69
C GLY A 29 37.04 40.29 3.16
N ASP A 30 37.97 41.03 2.56
CA ASP A 30 38.23 42.44 2.87
C ASP A 30 36.99 43.30 2.59
N SER A 31 36.26 43.02 1.50
CA SER A 31 35.02 43.75 1.17
C SER A 31 33.90 43.43 2.15
N PHE A 32 33.77 42.18 2.58
CA PHE A 32 32.78 41.76 3.56
C PHE A 32 33.04 42.40 4.92
N GLU A 33 34.27 42.33 5.43
CA GLU A 33 34.61 42.95 6.71
C GLU A 33 34.47 44.48 6.69
N ARG A 34 34.80 45.13 5.57
CA ARG A 34 34.70 46.59 5.42
C ARG A 34 33.26 47.11 5.44
N HIS A 35 32.31 46.36 4.87
CA HIS A 35 30.93 46.83 4.67
C HIS A 35 29.91 46.19 5.61
N LEU A 36 30.30 45.16 6.37
CA LEU A 36 29.44 44.53 7.36
C LEU A 36 29.34 45.42 8.61
N GLU A 37 28.15 45.95 8.88
CA GLU A 37 27.85 46.70 10.10
C GLU A 37 27.59 45.74 11.27
N GLU A 38 27.76 46.19 12.52
CA GLU A 38 27.49 45.34 13.70
C GLU A 38 26.03 44.89 13.80
N THR A 39 25.11 45.69 13.27
CA THR A 39 23.66 45.39 13.22
C THR A 39 23.27 44.41 12.13
N ASP A 40 24.15 44.15 11.16
CA ASP A 40 23.86 43.23 10.06
C ASP A 40 23.86 41.79 10.59
N ARG A 41 22.70 41.14 10.43
CA ARG A 41 22.49 39.71 10.75
C ARG A 41 22.48 38.83 9.50
N THR A 42 22.18 39.41 8.35
CA THR A 42 22.13 38.70 7.07
C THR A 42 22.91 39.46 6.01
N ALA A 43 23.44 38.73 5.03
CA ALA A 43 24.07 39.30 3.85
C ALA A 43 23.83 38.40 2.64
N VAL A 44 23.91 38.99 1.44
CA VAL A 44 23.78 38.30 0.16
C VAL A 44 25.09 38.38 -0.60
N PHE A 45 25.59 37.23 -1.06
CA PHE A 45 26.69 37.15 -2.01
C PHE A 45 26.13 36.77 -3.37
N ASP A 46 26.22 37.69 -4.31
CA ASP A 46 25.71 37.52 -5.65
C ASP A 46 26.81 37.01 -6.60
N MET A 47 26.65 35.76 -6.99
CA MET A 47 27.64 34.94 -7.72
C MET A 47 27.33 34.80 -9.21
N GLU A 48 26.38 35.59 -9.73
CA GLU A 48 25.94 35.50 -11.14
C GLU A 48 27.11 35.60 -12.12
N HIS A 49 28.11 36.44 -11.84
CA HIS A 49 29.28 36.65 -12.70
C HIS A 49 30.55 35.96 -12.17
N VAL A 50 30.40 34.88 -11.39
CA VAL A 50 31.51 34.11 -10.82
C VAL A 50 31.67 32.77 -11.55
N PRO A 51 32.52 32.68 -12.59
CA PRO A 51 32.68 31.44 -13.37
C PRO A 51 33.52 30.37 -12.67
N TYR A 52 34.18 30.67 -11.54
CA TYR A 52 35.15 29.77 -10.92
C TYR A 52 35.18 29.90 -9.39
N LEU A 53 35.19 28.76 -8.70
CA LEU A 53 35.28 28.64 -7.25
C LEU A 53 36.41 27.67 -6.85
N SER A 54 37.30 28.11 -5.96
CA SER A 54 38.37 27.28 -5.38
C SER A 54 38.10 26.95 -3.90
N SER A 55 38.91 26.07 -3.29
CA SER A 55 38.86 25.79 -1.84
C SER A 55 39.09 27.04 -0.98
N ALA A 56 39.84 28.04 -1.46
CA ALA A 56 39.99 29.32 -0.75
C ALA A 56 38.69 30.14 -0.78
N GLY A 57 37.98 30.11 -1.91
CA GLY A 57 36.66 30.72 -2.07
C GLY A 57 35.60 30.11 -1.15
N ILE A 58 35.58 28.78 -1.02
CA ILE A 58 34.68 28.10 -0.06
C ILE A 58 34.97 28.55 1.37
N ARG A 59 36.25 28.64 1.76
CA ARG A 59 36.62 29.05 3.14
C ARG A 59 36.13 30.45 3.49
N VAL A 60 36.22 31.43 2.58
CA VAL A 60 35.73 32.78 2.86
C VAL A 60 34.19 32.83 2.96
N ILE A 61 33.47 32.07 2.12
CA ILE A 61 32.01 31.92 2.21
C ILE A 61 31.61 31.33 3.56
N ILE A 62 32.29 30.27 4.00
CA ILE A 62 32.02 29.62 5.29
C ILE A 62 32.39 30.52 6.47
N SER A 63 33.44 31.33 6.35
CA SER A 63 33.81 32.31 7.36
C SER A 63 32.72 33.36 7.52
N ALA A 64 32.20 33.91 6.41
CA ALA A 64 31.10 34.86 6.41
C ALA A 64 29.81 34.25 6.99
N GLU A 65 29.46 33.02 6.60
CA GLU A 65 28.34 32.26 7.17
C GLU A 65 28.49 32.05 8.68
N LYS A 66 29.70 31.74 9.18
CA LYS A 66 29.96 31.62 10.63
C LYS A 66 29.79 32.94 11.36
N THR A 67 30.29 34.04 10.79
CA THR A 67 30.15 35.38 11.37
C THR A 67 28.67 35.77 11.51
N LEU A 68 27.86 35.56 10.47
CA LEU A 68 26.43 35.87 10.48
C LEU A 68 25.65 34.91 11.39
N LYS A 69 25.99 33.62 11.42
CA LYS A 69 25.43 32.66 12.39
C LYS A 69 25.72 33.06 13.84
N GLY A 70 26.92 33.56 14.14
CA GLY A 70 27.26 34.11 15.45
C GLY A 70 26.38 35.30 15.86
N ARG A 71 25.78 35.99 14.88
CA ARG A 71 24.81 37.09 15.07
C ARG A 71 23.35 36.65 14.91
N ARG A 72 23.09 35.34 15.01
CA ARG A 72 21.76 34.72 14.81
C ARG A 72 21.12 35.08 13.47
N GLY A 73 21.92 35.18 12.42
CA GLY A 73 21.40 35.26 11.06
C GLY A 73 22.18 34.35 10.12
N LYS A 74 22.19 34.68 8.83
CA LYS A 74 22.57 33.73 7.78
C LYS A 74 23.12 34.44 6.54
N LEU A 75 24.06 33.79 5.86
CA LEU A 75 24.51 34.17 4.53
C LEU A 75 23.60 33.52 3.47
N HIS A 76 23.23 34.30 2.47
CA HIS A 76 22.49 33.85 1.30
C HIS A 76 23.35 33.99 0.05
N LEU A 77 23.42 32.96 -0.78
CA LEU A 77 24.10 33.00 -2.08
C LEU A 77 23.06 33.09 -3.20
N SER A 78 23.26 33.97 -4.17
CA SER A 78 22.43 34.05 -5.38
C SER A 78 23.22 33.78 -6.64
N GLY A 79 22.54 33.32 -7.70
CA GLY A 79 23.10 33.25 -9.04
C GLY A 79 24.30 32.31 -9.18
N VAL A 80 24.38 31.25 -8.36
CA VAL A 80 25.54 30.33 -8.37
C VAL A 80 25.61 29.60 -9.71
N GLN A 81 26.69 29.84 -10.45
CA GLN A 81 26.93 29.23 -11.77
C GLN A 81 27.14 27.71 -11.69
N PRO A 82 26.95 26.95 -12.80
CA PRO A 82 27.00 25.49 -12.78
C PRO A 82 28.31 24.89 -12.24
N TYR A 83 29.46 25.48 -12.57
CA TYR A 83 30.76 24.99 -12.07
C TYR A 83 30.94 25.24 -10.57
N PRO A 84 30.77 26.46 -10.02
CA PRO A 84 30.71 26.68 -8.57
C PRO A 84 29.67 25.82 -7.83
N LEU A 85 28.48 25.60 -8.41
CA LEU A 85 27.45 24.76 -7.80
C LEU A 85 27.91 23.31 -7.65
N SER A 86 28.44 22.72 -8.72
CA SER A 86 29.01 21.36 -8.69
C SER A 86 30.14 21.23 -7.66
N VAL A 87 30.97 22.26 -7.50
CA VAL A 87 32.02 22.30 -6.47
C VAL A 87 31.42 22.30 -5.05
N LEU A 88 30.35 23.04 -4.79
CA LEU A 88 29.66 23.05 -3.49
C LEU A 88 28.95 21.71 -3.19
N GLU A 89 28.41 21.05 -4.21
CA GLU A 89 27.79 19.72 -4.08
C GLU A 89 28.83 18.63 -3.78
N MET A 90 29.93 18.58 -4.54
CA MET A 90 31.01 17.61 -4.32
C MET A 90 31.63 17.72 -2.93
N THR A 91 31.61 18.91 -2.34
CA THR A 91 32.17 19.17 -1.00
C THR A 91 31.13 19.05 0.13
N GLY A 92 29.86 18.82 -0.20
CA GLY A 92 28.76 18.72 0.77
C GLY A 92 28.34 20.04 1.40
N PHE A 93 28.79 21.19 0.88
CA PHE A 93 28.43 22.51 1.40
C PHE A 93 27.13 23.07 0.82
N SER A 94 26.62 22.50 -0.28
CA SER A 94 25.33 22.89 -0.86
C SER A 94 24.15 22.71 0.11
N THR A 95 24.24 21.76 1.06
CA THR A 95 23.22 21.53 2.09
C THR A 95 23.35 22.45 3.31
N LEU A 96 24.52 23.09 3.49
CA LEU A 96 24.82 23.95 4.64
C LEU A 96 24.60 25.44 4.35
N LEU A 97 24.57 25.82 3.07
CA LEU A 97 24.45 27.20 2.59
C LEU A 97 23.04 27.48 2.04
N SER A 98 22.57 28.72 2.16
CA SER A 98 21.29 29.12 1.59
C SER A 98 21.45 29.56 0.13
N LEU A 99 21.14 28.68 -0.81
CA LEU A 99 21.27 28.94 -2.25
C LEU A 99 19.93 29.44 -2.85
N HIS A 100 20.00 30.47 -3.69
CA HIS A 100 18.85 31.07 -4.36
C HIS A 100 19.13 31.31 -5.85
N PRO A 101 18.12 31.21 -6.72
CA PRO A 101 18.32 31.36 -8.16
C PRO A 101 18.64 32.80 -8.57
N SER A 102 18.11 33.82 -7.88
CA SER A 102 18.35 35.23 -8.19
C SER A 102 18.71 36.07 -6.96
N CYS A 103 19.37 37.22 -7.19
CA CYS A 103 19.68 38.17 -6.11
C CYS A 103 18.41 38.67 -5.41
N ARG A 104 17.31 38.86 -6.15
CA ARG A 104 16.02 39.27 -5.60
C ARG A 104 15.48 38.26 -4.59
N ASP A 105 15.52 36.97 -4.93
CA ASP A 105 15.04 35.90 -4.05
C ASP A 105 15.90 35.78 -2.79
N ALA A 106 17.22 35.95 -2.94
CA ALA A 106 18.16 35.96 -1.81
C ALA A 106 17.89 37.15 -0.86
N VAL A 107 17.61 38.35 -1.39
CA VAL A 107 17.26 39.52 -0.57
C VAL A 107 15.94 39.30 0.17
N LEU A 108 14.90 38.76 -0.48
CA LEU A 108 13.63 38.41 0.18
C LEU A 108 13.83 37.40 1.32
N ALA A 109 14.65 36.36 1.09
CA ALA A 109 14.98 35.39 2.12
C ALA A 109 15.81 36.00 3.26
N ALA A 110 16.71 36.94 2.95
CA ALA A 110 17.50 37.67 3.95
C ALA A 110 16.61 38.55 4.82
N HIS A 111 15.57 39.19 4.27
CA HIS A 111 14.56 39.90 5.03
C HIS A 111 13.74 39.00 5.94
N ALA A 112 13.25 37.86 5.43
CA ALA A 112 12.51 36.90 6.24
C ALA A 112 13.37 36.36 7.40
N THR A 113 14.65 36.14 7.16
CA THR A 113 15.61 35.69 8.19
C THR A 113 15.90 36.79 9.20
N ALA A 114 16.08 38.04 8.77
CA ALA A 114 16.28 39.18 9.67
C ALA A 114 15.03 39.48 10.51
N ALA A 115 13.83 39.37 9.93
CA ALA A 115 12.55 39.52 10.63
C ALA A 115 12.35 38.41 11.66
N ARG A 116 12.64 37.15 11.31
CA ARG A 116 12.62 36.02 12.25
C ARG A 116 13.62 36.20 13.38
N ALA A 117 14.85 36.62 13.09
CA ALA A 117 15.86 36.90 14.11
C ALA A 117 15.48 38.09 15.01
N ALA A 118 14.75 39.07 14.48
CA ALA A 118 14.21 40.20 15.25
C ALA A 118 13.04 39.75 16.16
N GLU A 119 12.17 38.87 15.68
CA GLU A 119 11.09 38.22 16.47
C GLU A 119 11.64 37.23 17.52
N GLU A 120 12.73 36.52 17.25
CA GLU A 120 13.46 35.66 18.21
C GLU A 120 14.16 36.48 19.33
N GLY A 121 14.28 37.81 19.16
CA GLY A 121 14.71 38.74 20.20
C GLY A 121 13.68 38.97 21.31
N GLU A 122 12.42 38.55 21.13
CA GLU A 122 11.34 38.64 22.12
C GLU A 122 11.15 37.33 22.94
N HIS A 123 12.17 36.48 23.07
CA HIS A 123 12.11 35.32 23.98
C HIS A 123 12.35 35.72 25.44
N TYR A 124 11.37 36.40 26.04
CA TYR A 124 11.12 36.31 27.48
C TYR A 124 9.85 35.46 27.69
N PRO A 125 9.83 34.56 28.70
CA PRO A 125 8.58 33.95 29.09
C PRO A 125 7.55 35.05 29.38
N ARG A 126 6.41 35.02 28.69
CA ARG A 126 5.30 35.91 29.03
C ARG A 126 4.61 35.32 30.25
N ILE A 127 4.72 36.03 31.36
CA ILE A 127 4.03 35.68 32.60
C ILE A 127 2.77 36.52 32.68
N TRP A 128 1.62 35.89 32.90
CA TRP A 128 0.40 36.59 33.27
C TRP A 128 -0.36 35.82 34.34
N HIS A 129 -1.22 36.54 35.05
CA HIS A 129 -2.10 35.97 36.06
C HIS A 129 -3.53 36.04 35.53
N ALA A 130 -4.22 34.89 35.51
CA ALA A 130 -5.61 34.79 35.11
C ALA A 130 -6.27 33.69 35.93
N LYS A 131 -7.56 33.87 36.28
CA LYS A 131 -8.36 32.86 36.99
C LYS A 131 -7.66 32.28 38.23
N ARG A 132 -6.90 33.13 38.95
CA ARG A 132 -6.13 32.77 40.17
C ARG A 132 -5.03 31.72 39.95
N ALA A 133 -4.45 31.71 38.75
CA ALA A 133 -3.25 30.96 38.43
C ALA A 133 -2.25 31.84 37.69
N GLU A 134 -0.97 31.56 37.91
CA GLU A 134 0.14 32.09 37.14
C GLU A 134 0.38 31.22 35.91
N PHE A 135 0.49 31.85 34.76
CA PHE A 135 0.78 31.23 33.48
C PHE A 135 2.11 31.75 32.96
N THR A 136 3.02 30.85 32.65
CA THR A 136 4.30 31.15 31.99
C THR A 136 4.27 30.53 30.60
N VAL A 137 4.23 31.35 29.55
CA VAL A 137 4.24 30.88 28.16
C VAL A 137 5.57 31.13 27.48
N ILE A 138 6.04 30.09 26.82
CA ILE A 138 7.22 30.08 25.96
C ILE A 138 6.76 29.64 24.58
N ARG A 139 7.10 30.43 23.55
CA ARG A 139 6.83 30.03 22.17
C ARG A 139 7.86 28.98 21.74
N THR A 140 7.39 27.83 21.27
CA THR A 140 8.23 26.68 20.89
C THR A 140 8.25 26.44 19.39
N GLY A 141 7.29 26.98 18.63
CA GLY A 141 7.22 26.77 17.18
C GLY A 141 6.29 27.75 16.46
N THR A 142 6.38 27.74 15.13
CA THR A 142 5.54 28.54 14.21
C THR A 142 4.67 27.69 13.28
N ASP A 143 4.76 26.37 13.39
CA ASP A 143 4.16 25.47 12.41
C ASP A 143 2.64 25.53 12.44
N ARG A 144 2.05 25.22 11.28
CA ARG A 144 0.60 25.04 11.17
C ARG A 144 0.25 23.67 11.74
N ASN A 145 -0.60 23.67 12.76
CA ASN A 145 -1.13 22.44 13.33
C ASN A 145 -2.46 22.09 12.65
N THR A 146 -2.64 20.80 12.37
CA THR A 146 -3.84 20.21 11.78
C THR A 146 -4.43 19.20 12.75
N LEU A 147 -5.75 19.14 12.84
CA LEU A 147 -6.44 18.10 13.59
C LEU A 147 -7.05 17.11 12.59
N GLU A 148 -6.63 15.86 12.67
CA GLU A 148 -7.13 14.78 11.81
C GLU A 148 -8.12 13.94 12.60
N ILE A 149 -9.29 13.71 12.03
CA ILE A 149 -10.38 12.93 12.61
C ILE A 149 -10.55 11.69 11.75
N PHE A 150 -10.34 10.53 12.34
CA PHE A 150 -10.44 9.22 11.72
C PHE A 150 -11.73 8.54 12.22
N GLY A 151 -12.58 8.08 11.30
CA GLY A 151 -13.80 7.36 11.65
C GLY A 151 -14.87 8.24 12.33
N THR A 152 -15.74 7.64 13.13
CA THR A 152 -16.89 8.33 13.77
C THR A 152 -16.97 8.02 15.27
N PRO A 153 -17.30 8.99 16.14
CA PRO A 153 -17.45 8.76 17.57
C PRO A 153 -18.43 7.62 17.88
N HIS A 154 -18.11 6.81 18.89
CA HIS A 154 -19.01 5.78 19.39
C HIS A 154 -20.16 6.44 20.18
N GLU A 155 -21.41 6.31 19.73
CA GLU A 155 -22.57 6.72 20.55
C GLU A 155 -22.81 5.64 21.62
N GLY A 156 -22.81 6.02 22.89
CA GLY A 156 -22.79 5.08 24.03
C GLY A 156 -23.92 4.05 24.04
N GLY A 157 -23.57 2.78 24.31
CA GLY A 157 -24.51 1.70 24.55
C GLY A 157 -23.83 0.34 24.55
N THR A 158 -23.92 -0.37 25.68
CA THR A 158 -23.54 -1.78 25.78
C THR A 158 -24.34 -2.63 24.78
N GLY A 159 -23.66 -3.23 23.80
CA GLY A 159 -24.21 -4.31 22.98
C GLY A 159 -23.89 -4.18 21.49
N ASP A 160 -23.01 -5.06 20.99
CA ASP A 160 -22.94 -5.66 19.64
C ASP A 160 -23.17 -4.83 18.35
N SER A 161 -23.29 -3.51 18.39
CA SER A 161 -23.58 -2.69 17.20
C SER A 161 -22.51 -1.65 16.90
N ALA A 162 -21.23 -1.98 17.06
CA ALA A 162 -20.12 -1.19 16.54
C ALA A 162 -19.90 -1.51 15.04
N GLU A 163 -20.85 -1.08 14.19
CA GLU A 163 -20.74 -1.10 12.71
C GLU A 163 -19.94 0.10 12.16
N GLY A 164 -18.94 0.59 12.90
CA GLY A 164 -17.89 1.43 12.32
C GLY A 164 -16.87 0.54 11.62
N LEU A 165 -16.56 0.82 10.35
CA LEU A 165 -15.43 0.19 9.66
C LEU A 165 -14.13 0.66 10.33
N ALA A 166 -13.49 -0.23 11.09
CA ALA A 166 -12.17 0.02 11.65
C ALA A 166 -11.20 0.40 10.53
N ILE A 167 -10.47 1.51 10.71
CA ILE A 167 -9.52 2.03 9.74
C ILE A 167 -8.09 1.93 10.26
N GLN A 168 -7.16 1.79 9.34
CA GLN A 168 -5.73 1.72 9.63
C GLN A 168 -5.13 3.12 9.64
N VAL A 169 -4.53 3.51 10.76
CA VAL A 169 -3.96 4.84 10.98
C VAL A 169 -2.50 4.71 11.42
N ASN A 170 -1.59 5.47 10.79
CA ASN A 170 -0.21 5.61 11.26
C ASN A 170 -0.08 6.95 11.98
N ILE A 171 0.01 6.93 13.31
CA ILE A 171 0.10 8.14 14.13
C ILE A 171 1.58 8.55 14.24
N PRO A 172 1.98 9.79 13.92
CA PRO A 172 3.36 10.22 14.13
C PRO A 172 3.79 10.08 15.59
N SER A 173 5.01 9.59 15.85
CA SER A 173 5.53 9.40 17.22
C SER A 173 5.79 10.71 17.99
N THR A 174 5.61 11.85 17.33
CA THR A 174 5.67 13.20 17.93
C THR A 174 4.28 13.79 18.23
N SER A 175 3.21 13.11 17.80
CA SER A 175 1.84 13.59 17.93
C SER A 175 1.19 13.10 19.22
N SER A 176 0.03 13.68 19.54
CA SER A 176 -0.88 13.11 20.53
C SER A 176 -2.20 12.76 19.86
N SER A 177 -2.84 11.71 20.36
CA SER A 177 -4.13 11.26 19.85
C SER A 177 -5.00 10.69 20.96
N MET A 178 -6.31 10.73 20.74
CA MET A 178 -7.30 10.09 21.61
C MET A 178 -8.42 9.48 20.77
N GLY A 179 -9.06 8.41 21.25
CA GLY A 179 -10.24 7.84 20.62
C GLY A 179 -10.50 6.40 21.04
N TRP A 180 -11.08 5.63 20.12
CA TRP A 180 -11.40 4.22 20.24
C TRP A 180 -10.60 3.41 19.23
N GLY A 181 -9.63 2.63 19.70
CA GLY A 181 -8.73 1.86 18.85
C GLY A 181 -7.80 0.96 19.62
N ALA A 182 -6.85 0.35 18.92
CA ALA A 182 -5.82 -0.51 19.48
C ALA A 182 -4.53 -0.47 18.64
N PRO A 183 -3.34 -0.56 19.28
CA PRO A 183 -2.09 -0.67 18.54
C PRO A 183 -2.03 -1.90 17.64
N GLY A 184 -1.42 -1.75 16.47
CA GLY A 184 -1.21 -2.81 15.49
C GLY A 184 -2.10 -2.70 14.25
N ARG A 185 -1.72 -3.43 13.20
CA ARG A 185 -2.50 -3.57 11.98
C ARG A 185 -3.36 -4.82 12.05
N GLN A 186 -4.62 -4.71 11.63
CA GLN A 186 -5.49 -5.88 11.54
C GLN A 186 -5.03 -6.77 10.37
N THR A 187 -4.34 -7.87 10.68
CA THR A 187 -3.93 -8.87 9.68
C THR A 187 -4.79 -10.12 9.80
N GLY A 188 -5.63 -10.39 8.80
CA GLY A 188 -6.48 -11.58 8.76
C GLY A 188 -7.83 -11.43 9.45
N HIS A 189 -8.34 -12.50 10.05
CA HIS A 189 -9.74 -12.61 10.49
C HIS A 189 -10.04 -12.11 11.91
N ALA A 190 -9.04 -12.04 12.77
CA ALA A 190 -9.26 -11.66 14.17
C ALA A 190 -9.39 -10.12 14.24
N LYS A 191 -10.59 -9.63 14.57
CA LYS A 191 -10.80 -8.22 14.88
C LYS A 191 -9.91 -7.87 16.06
N ILE A 192 -9.10 -6.81 15.93
CA ILE A 192 -8.33 -6.33 17.07
C ILE A 192 -9.34 -5.76 18.07
N PRO A 193 -9.30 -6.19 19.35
CA PRO A 193 -10.24 -5.71 20.35
C PRO A 193 -9.91 -4.24 20.70
N GLU A 194 -10.63 -3.32 20.06
CA GLU A 194 -10.50 -1.87 20.24
C GLU A 194 -11.11 -1.40 21.56
N GLY A 195 -10.52 -0.38 22.18
CA GLY A 195 -11.04 0.28 23.36
C GLY A 195 -10.53 1.72 23.48
N ASP A 196 -10.68 2.34 24.66
CA ASP A 196 -10.15 3.69 24.88
C ASP A 196 -8.64 3.72 24.59
N PHE A 197 -8.22 4.57 23.67
CA PHE A 197 -6.85 4.63 23.15
C PHE A 197 -6.30 6.05 23.25
N LEU A 198 -5.16 6.21 23.93
CA LEU A 198 -4.41 7.45 24.09
C LEU A 198 -2.99 7.30 23.56
N SER A 199 -2.54 8.22 22.72
CA SER A 199 -1.11 8.37 22.43
C SER A 199 -0.58 9.72 22.88
N LEU A 200 0.60 9.71 23.48
CA LEU A 200 1.34 10.89 23.94
C LEU A 200 2.79 10.75 23.49
N GLY A 201 3.12 11.29 22.31
CA GLY A 201 4.42 11.11 21.70
C GLY A 201 4.73 9.63 21.45
N PRO A 202 5.84 9.07 21.96
CA PRO A 202 6.23 7.67 21.71
C PRO A 202 5.39 6.66 22.51
N VAL A 203 4.50 7.11 23.38
CA VAL A 203 3.66 6.25 24.22
C VAL A 203 2.32 6.02 23.55
N ALA A 204 1.91 4.76 23.41
CA ALA A 204 0.54 4.35 23.09
C ALA A 204 -0.02 3.54 24.24
N ALA A 205 -1.07 4.02 24.89
CA ALA A 205 -1.75 3.36 26.00
C ALA A 205 -3.20 3.11 25.62
N TRP A 206 -3.72 1.92 25.92
CA TRP A 206 -5.10 1.58 25.60
C TRP A 206 -5.72 0.67 26.65
N LEU A 207 -7.04 0.69 26.71
CA LEU A 207 -7.83 -0.16 27.59
C LEU A 207 -8.52 -1.25 26.77
N PRO A 208 -8.01 -2.49 26.74
CA PRO A 208 -8.66 -3.56 26.01
C PRO A 208 -10.10 -3.80 26.51
N PRO A 209 -11.04 -4.20 25.64
CA PRO A 209 -12.33 -4.76 26.03
C PRO A 209 -12.18 -5.83 27.12
N GLU A 210 -13.07 -5.83 28.10
CA GLU A 210 -13.11 -6.83 29.19
C GLU A 210 -11.86 -6.88 30.09
N SER A 211 -10.97 -5.90 30.00
CA SER A 211 -9.73 -5.81 30.79
C SER A 211 -9.94 -5.55 32.29
N HIS A 212 -11.19 -5.32 32.74
CA HIS A 212 -11.50 -4.94 34.14
C HIS A 212 -10.63 -3.77 34.64
N ASP A 213 -10.53 -2.70 33.82
CA ASP A 213 -9.73 -1.50 34.10
C ASP A 213 -8.19 -1.70 34.11
N ILE A 214 -7.69 -2.81 33.57
CA ILE A 214 -6.24 -3.05 33.41
C ILE A 214 -5.74 -2.36 32.14
N LEU A 215 -4.89 -1.36 32.32
CA LEU A 215 -4.22 -0.63 31.24
C LEU A 215 -3.14 -1.48 30.57
N ASP A 216 -3.11 -1.45 29.23
CA ASP A 216 -1.97 -1.93 28.44
C ASP A 216 -1.29 -0.74 27.74
N TYR A 217 0.02 -0.83 27.51
CA TYR A 217 0.79 0.25 26.91
C TYR A 217 2.05 -0.21 26.18
N LEU A 218 2.44 0.55 25.17
CA LEU A 218 3.66 0.40 24.40
C LEU A 218 4.45 1.72 24.43
N ILE A 219 5.76 1.61 24.58
CA ILE A 219 6.71 2.72 24.43
C ILE A 219 7.56 2.41 23.20
N ILE A 220 7.40 3.22 22.17
CA ILE A 220 8.03 3.01 20.86
C ILE A 220 9.40 3.68 20.83
N ASP A 221 10.37 3.03 20.20
CA ASP A 221 11.70 3.62 19.98
C ASP A 221 11.53 4.92 19.17
N THR A 222 12.11 6.01 19.68
CA THR A 222 12.18 7.32 19.00
C THR A 222 12.68 7.26 17.55
N LYS A 223 13.35 6.17 17.13
CA LYS A 223 13.75 5.92 15.73
C LYS A 223 12.59 5.54 14.81
N GLN A 224 11.49 4.99 15.34
CA GLN A 224 10.28 4.74 14.55
C GLN A 224 9.50 6.06 14.39
N ALA A 225 9.13 6.36 13.15
CA ALA A 225 8.43 7.60 12.82
C ALA A 225 6.94 7.60 13.19
N SER A 226 6.32 6.42 13.30
CA SER A 226 4.87 6.32 13.52
C SER A 226 4.43 5.05 14.25
N ILE A 227 3.28 5.14 14.90
CA ILE A 227 2.56 4.09 15.63
C ILE A 227 1.42 3.57 14.73
N PRO A 228 1.44 2.32 14.26
CA PRO A 228 0.30 1.75 13.55
C PRO A 228 -0.83 1.45 14.54
N VAL A 229 -2.04 1.90 14.21
CA VAL A 229 -3.24 1.76 15.03
C VAL A 229 -4.41 1.36 14.16
N THR A 230 -5.19 0.38 14.62
CA THR A 230 -6.51 0.07 14.09
C THR A 230 -7.53 0.79 14.95
N ALA A 231 -8.34 1.67 14.36
CA ALA A 231 -9.29 2.49 15.12
C ALA A 231 -10.63 2.63 14.39
N SER A 232 -11.73 2.50 15.14
CA SER A 232 -13.06 2.93 14.69
C SER A 232 -13.26 4.45 14.85
N PHE A 233 -12.52 5.07 15.77
CA PHE A 233 -12.52 6.51 15.98
C PHE A 233 -11.18 7.00 16.52
N LEU A 234 -10.58 8.01 15.91
CA LEU A 234 -9.36 8.61 16.45
C LEU A 234 -9.25 10.09 16.09
N ILE A 235 -8.90 10.93 17.06
CA ILE A 235 -8.51 12.32 16.83
C ILE A 235 -7.00 12.40 17.00
N VAL A 236 -6.28 12.88 15.98
CA VAL A 236 -4.82 13.05 15.98
C VAL A 236 -4.49 14.53 15.80
N SER A 237 -3.67 15.08 16.69
CA SER A 237 -3.10 16.41 16.50
C SER A 237 -1.73 16.30 15.85
N SER A 238 -1.62 16.84 14.64
CA SER A 238 -0.42 16.77 13.80
C SER A 238 0.26 18.14 13.69
N GLY A 239 1.58 18.14 13.84
CA GLY A 239 2.45 19.33 13.82
C GLY A 239 3.13 19.61 15.16
N SER A 240 4.12 20.50 15.15
CA SER A 240 4.85 20.86 16.37
C SER A 240 4.07 21.86 17.23
N PRO A 241 4.05 21.68 18.56
CA PRO A 241 3.35 22.59 19.45
C PRO A 241 3.93 24.00 19.36
N GLN A 242 3.05 24.99 19.28
CA GLN A 242 3.46 26.39 19.09
C GLN A 242 3.88 27.03 20.41
N PHE A 243 3.34 26.56 21.53
CA PHE A 243 3.64 27.09 22.85
C PHE A 243 3.82 25.97 23.87
N MET A 244 4.77 26.16 24.78
CA MET A 244 4.86 25.46 26.05
C MET A 244 4.34 26.40 27.13
N VAL A 245 3.38 25.93 27.92
CA VAL A 245 2.70 26.68 28.97
C VAL A 245 2.96 25.99 30.30
N LYS A 246 3.49 26.72 31.29
CA LYS A 246 3.51 26.27 32.68
C LYS A 246 2.42 26.99 33.45
N VAL A 247 1.63 26.24 34.21
CA VAL A 247 0.51 26.76 35.01
C VAL A 247 0.76 26.39 36.45
N ARG A 248 0.58 27.37 37.35
CA ARG A 248 0.62 27.16 38.79
C ARG A 248 -0.54 27.88 39.45
N SER A 249 -1.38 27.13 40.17
CA SER A 249 -2.46 27.71 40.96
C SER A 249 -1.91 28.54 42.11
N GLU A 250 -2.51 29.71 42.34
CA GLU A 250 -2.25 30.55 43.52
C GLU A 250 -3.02 30.03 44.75
N GLU A 251 -4.04 29.22 44.53
CA GLU A 251 -4.89 28.64 45.57
C GLU A 251 -4.58 27.16 45.80
N GLU A 252 -4.75 26.69 47.04
CA GLU A 252 -4.45 25.30 47.45
C GLU A 252 -5.39 24.29 46.78
N GLN A 253 -6.65 24.69 46.53
CA GLN A 253 -7.65 23.89 45.83
C GLN A 253 -7.37 23.68 44.33
N GLY A 254 -6.42 24.42 43.72
CA GLY A 254 -6.13 24.35 42.28
C GLY A 254 -7.07 25.18 41.41
N ILE A 255 -6.67 25.42 40.16
CA ILE A 255 -7.50 26.03 39.10
C ILE A 255 -8.39 24.96 38.45
N ALA A 256 -9.67 25.24 38.22
CA ALA A 256 -10.54 24.32 37.48
C ALA A 256 -10.08 24.19 36.02
N PHE A 257 -10.20 23.00 35.43
CA PHE A 257 -9.82 22.77 34.04
C PHE A 257 -10.66 23.65 33.09
N ALA A 258 -11.93 23.92 33.43
CA ALA A 258 -12.77 24.89 32.73
C ALA A 258 -12.13 26.30 32.68
N ASP A 259 -11.68 26.80 33.82
CA ASP A 259 -11.05 28.12 33.93
C ASP A 259 -9.68 28.16 33.22
N LEU A 260 -8.91 27.06 33.30
CA LEU A 260 -7.67 26.89 32.55
C LEU A 260 -7.93 27.00 31.04
N ILE A 261 -8.94 26.29 30.53
CA ILE A 261 -9.32 26.32 29.13
C ILE A 261 -9.70 27.74 28.70
N GLU A 262 -10.55 28.42 29.46
CA GLU A 262 -11.00 29.78 29.15
C GLU A 262 -9.82 30.75 29.06
N ALA A 263 -8.86 30.66 30.00
CA ALA A 263 -7.65 31.48 29.99
C ALA A 263 -6.75 31.20 28.76
N LEU A 264 -6.64 29.94 28.33
CA LEU A 264 -5.87 29.56 27.13
C LEU A 264 -6.56 30.01 25.84
N GLN A 265 -7.90 29.97 25.78
CA GLN A 265 -8.68 30.50 24.67
C GLN A 265 -8.53 32.01 24.55
N ASP A 266 -8.60 32.75 25.67
CA ASP A 266 -8.31 34.19 25.72
C ASP A 266 -6.89 34.50 25.22
N PHE A 267 -5.91 33.71 25.66
CA PHE A 267 -4.54 33.83 25.19
C PHE A 267 -4.45 33.61 23.67
N ALA A 268 -5.07 32.55 23.13
CA ALA A 268 -5.06 32.25 21.70
C ALA A 268 -5.72 33.35 20.86
N ARG A 269 -6.88 33.87 21.30
CA ARG A 269 -7.60 35.00 20.68
C ARG A 269 -6.72 36.24 20.54
N ASN A 270 -5.95 36.56 21.58
CA ASN A 270 -5.15 37.78 21.61
C ASN A 270 -3.76 37.63 20.96
N SER A 271 -3.21 36.41 20.95
CA SER A 271 -1.85 36.16 20.46
C SER A 271 -1.79 35.73 18.99
N THR A 272 -2.87 35.18 18.45
CA THR A 272 -2.86 34.52 17.14
C THR A 272 -4.05 34.97 16.30
N PRO A 273 -3.86 35.90 15.34
CA PRO A 273 -4.94 36.39 14.47
C PRO A 273 -5.60 35.30 13.61
N SER A 274 -4.91 34.18 13.39
CA SER A 274 -5.43 33.02 12.64
C SER A 274 -6.16 31.99 13.52
N TYR A 275 -6.42 32.30 14.79
CA TYR A 275 -7.14 31.40 15.68
C TYR A 275 -8.57 31.16 15.16
N ARG A 276 -8.92 29.88 14.93
CA ARG A 276 -10.23 29.46 14.41
C ARG A 276 -11.10 28.75 15.45
N GLY A 277 -10.80 28.93 16.74
CA GLY A 277 -11.62 28.40 17.81
C GLY A 277 -11.32 26.96 18.25
N ILE A 278 -10.22 26.33 17.82
CA ILE A 278 -9.87 24.97 18.25
C ILE A 278 -8.46 24.94 18.83
N LEU A 279 -8.32 24.34 20.01
CA LEU A 279 -7.04 24.09 20.68
C LEU A 279 -6.85 22.59 20.89
N SER A 280 -5.62 22.12 20.69
CA SER A 280 -5.16 20.83 21.20
C SER A 280 -4.13 21.05 22.30
N LEU A 281 -4.33 20.35 23.41
CA LEU A 281 -3.47 20.39 24.59
C LEU A 281 -2.88 19.02 24.81
N THR A 282 -1.58 18.95 25.05
CA THR A 282 -0.93 17.79 25.67
C THR A 282 -0.37 18.23 27.00
N PHE A 283 -0.73 17.59 28.11
CA PHE A 283 -0.40 18.09 29.44
C PHE A 283 0.13 17.01 30.36
N CYS A 284 0.96 17.42 31.32
CA CYS A 284 1.35 16.64 32.48
C CYS A 284 1.35 17.55 33.72
N GLY A 285 0.83 17.08 34.85
CA GLY A 285 0.74 17.89 36.05
C GLY A 285 0.16 17.19 37.28
N GLU A 286 0.01 17.97 38.35
CA GLU A 286 -0.59 17.54 39.61
C GLU A 286 -2.01 18.10 39.72
N SER A 287 -2.96 17.23 40.04
CA SER A 287 -4.33 17.57 40.38
C SER A 287 -4.53 17.55 41.88
N SER A 288 -5.25 18.55 42.40
CA SER A 288 -5.77 18.61 43.78
C SER A 288 -7.05 17.80 43.94
N ARG A 289 -7.93 17.81 42.91
CA ARG A 289 -9.16 17.02 42.86
C ARG A 289 -9.47 16.62 41.42
N VAL A 290 -9.65 15.32 41.21
CA VAL A 290 -10.04 14.72 39.93
C VAL A 290 -11.57 14.51 39.89
N SER A 291 -12.21 14.92 38.80
CA SER A 291 -13.61 14.64 38.50
C SER A 291 -13.69 13.87 37.18
N LEU A 292 -14.30 12.68 37.20
CA LEU A 292 -14.40 11.79 36.04
C LEU A 292 -15.73 12.00 35.31
N ILE A 293 -15.75 11.70 34.02
CA ILE A 293 -17.00 11.52 33.27
C ILE A 293 -17.33 10.02 33.33
N ASP A 294 -18.49 9.67 33.90
CA ASP A 294 -18.99 8.30 33.89
C ASP A 294 -19.63 8.02 32.52
N THR A 295 -18.91 7.32 31.65
CA THR A 295 -19.39 6.91 30.32
C THR A 295 -20.30 5.67 30.38
N SER A 296 -20.53 5.09 31.57
CA SER A 296 -21.30 3.85 31.74
C SER A 296 -22.77 4.05 32.16
N GLN A 297 -23.24 5.29 32.38
CA GLN A 297 -24.63 5.57 32.72
C GLN A 297 -25.37 6.37 31.63
N PRO A 298 -26.60 5.99 31.25
CA PRO A 298 -27.39 6.73 30.28
C PRO A 298 -27.82 8.09 30.84
N ALA A 299 -27.78 9.11 29.96
CA ALA A 299 -28.13 10.49 30.28
C ALA A 299 -29.55 10.59 30.88
N GLY A 300 -29.67 11.08 32.13
CA GLY A 300 -30.98 11.44 32.67
C GLY A 300 -31.19 11.37 34.19
N LEU A 301 -30.22 10.95 35.00
CA LEU A 301 -30.35 10.94 36.47
C LEU A 301 -29.32 11.86 37.13
N PRO A 302 -29.70 12.62 38.18
CA PRO A 302 -28.75 13.48 38.90
C PRO A 302 -27.70 12.65 39.62
N ASP A 303 -26.45 13.09 39.47
CA ASP A 303 -25.21 12.56 40.01
C ASP A 303 -25.33 12.13 41.49
N PRO A 304 -25.29 10.82 41.82
CA PRO A 304 -25.18 10.38 43.19
C PRO A 304 -23.73 10.55 43.62
N ALA A 305 -23.48 11.64 44.35
CA ALA A 305 -22.26 11.85 45.09
C ALA A 305 -21.75 10.57 45.78
N HIS A 306 -20.44 10.32 45.60
CA HIS A 306 -19.51 9.46 46.35
C HIS A 306 -19.20 8.06 45.82
N ALA A 307 -18.03 7.93 45.16
CA ALA A 307 -16.95 7.00 45.53
C ALA A 307 -15.72 7.18 44.59
N SER A 308 -14.99 8.30 44.61
CA SER A 308 -13.69 8.38 45.31
C SER A 308 -13.16 9.83 45.18
N ALA A 309 -13.61 10.71 46.06
CA ALA A 309 -12.92 11.97 46.30
C ALA A 309 -11.70 11.72 47.22
N SER A 310 -10.66 12.53 47.03
CA SER A 310 -9.49 12.74 47.90
C SER A 310 -8.26 11.85 47.65
N ARG A 311 -7.39 12.33 46.75
CA ARG A 311 -5.93 12.46 46.97
C ARG A 311 -5.35 13.22 45.79
N GLU A 312 -4.31 14.00 46.04
CA GLU A 312 -3.51 14.61 44.99
C GLU A 312 -2.98 13.49 44.06
N ARG A 313 -3.11 13.68 42.75
CA ARG A 313 -2.64 12.72 41.75
C ARG A 313 -1.85 13.40 40.66
N SER A 314 -0.89 12.68 40.11
CA SER A 314 -0.21 13.10 38.90
C SER A 314 -1.01 12.61 37.70
N MET A 315 -1.12 13.42 36.67
CA MET A 315 -1.91 13.14 35.48
C MET A 315 -1.11 13.53 34.24
N ALA A 316 -1.31 12.79 33.16
CA ALA A 316 -0.85 13.21 31.85
C ALA A 316 -1.83 12.77 30.76
N GLY A 317 -2.11 13.65 29.81
CA GLY A 317 -3.16 13.40 28.85
C GLY A 317 -3.16 14.40 27.72
N CYS A 318 -4.20 14.31 26.89
CA CYS A 318 -4.50 15.31 25.90
C CYS A 318 -5.94 15.79 26.02
N ALA A 319 -6.18 17.03 25.59
CA ALA A 319 -7.49 17.64 25.56
C ALA A 319 -7.71 18.34 24.21
N ILE A 320 -8.88 18.13 23.63
CA ILE A 320 -9.34 18.86 22.45
C ILE A 320 -10.46 19.79 22.88
N VAL A 321 -10.30 21.07 22.55
CA VAL A 321 -11.15 22.14 23.03
C VAL A 321 -11.68 22.93 21.85
N ALA A 322 -13.01 23.05 21.77
CA ALA A 322 -13.69 23.96 20.84
C ALA A 322 -14.20 25.21 21.59
N ASP A 323 -13.98 26.37 21.00
CA ASP A 323 -14.40 27.67 21.51
C ASP A 323 -15.84 27.97 21.11
N PRO A 324 -16.76 28.14 22.06
CA PRO A 324 -18.15 28.43 21.76
C PRO A 324 -18.37 29.69 20.92
N ALA A 325 -17.48 30.68 21.03
CA ALA A 325 -17.60 31.94 20.29
C ALA A 325 -17.38 31.80 18.77
N TYR A 326 -16.78 30.69 18.32
CA TYR A 326 -16.46 30.44 16.91
C TYR A 326 -17.34 29.35 16.26
N GLN A 327 -18.40 28.91 16.95
CA GLN A 327 -19.30 27.82 16.52
C GLN A 327 -20.10 28.10 15.25
N SER A 328 -20.43 29.35 14.92
CA SER A 328 -21.44 29.68 13.91
C SER A 328 -20.89 30.10 12.54
N GLY A 329 -19.57 30.12 12.34
CA GLY A 329 -18.98 30.68 11.11
C GLY A 329 -17.71 30.04 10.56
N GLY A 330 -17.18 28.97 11.16
CA GLY A 330 -15.86 28.43 10.80
C GLY A 330 -15.78 26.93 10.46
N TRP A 331 -16.55 26.08 11.15
CA TRP A 331 -16.47 24.61 11.03
C TRP A 331 -17.87 23.99 10.98
N ASP A 332 -17.99 22.81 10.35
CA ASP A 332 -19.27 22.08 10.26
C ASP A 332 -19.76 21.61 11.65
N ASN A 333 -21.07 21.57 11.86
CA ASN A 333 -21.71 21.08 13.08
C ASN A 333 -21.33 19.63 13.39
N THR A 334 -21.10 18.80 12.37
CA THR A 334 -20.65 17.41 12.50
C THR A 334 -19.27 17.33 13.15
N ILE A 335 -18.36 18.24 12.78
CA ILE A 335 -17.03 18.37 13.39
C ILE A 335 -17.17 18.79 14.85
N HIS A 336 -18.01 19.80 15.13
CA HIS A 336 -18.23 20.23 16.52
C HIS A 336 -18.79 19.12 17.43
N HIS A 337 -19.73 18.31 16.93
CA HIS A 337 -20.24 17.15 17.66
C HIS A 337 -19.13 16.11 17.91
N THR A 338 -18.27 15.89 16.91
CA THR A 338 -17.14 14.96 17.01
C THR A 338 -16.11 15.40 18.04
N LEU A 339 -15.86 16.71 18.14
CA LEU A 339 -14.90 17.29 19.09
C LEU A 339 -15.46 17.43 20.52
N ALA A 340 -16.79 17.42 20.67
CA ALA A 340 -17.45 17.51 21.97
C ALA A 340 -17.55 16.14 22.65
N GLY A 341 -17.28 16.07 23.95
CA GLY A 341 -17.55 14.86 24.75
C GLY A 341 -19.06 14.63 24.96
N ASP A 342 -19.47 13.38 25.20
CA ASP A 342 -20.88 12.92 25.25
C ASP A 342 -21.73 13.54 26.38
N VAL A 343 -21.18 14.44 27.19
CA VAL A 343 -21.92 15.13 28.25
C VAL A 343 -22.53 16.41 27.68
N GLN A 344 -23.84 16.40 27.47
CA GLN A 344 -24.60 17.62 27.22
C GLN A 344 -24.58 18.52 28.47
N VAL A 345 -23.87 19.64 28.39
CA VAL A 345 -23.88 20.67 29.42
C VAL A 345 -24.89 21.75 29.00
N PRO A 346 -25.77 22.24 29.89
CA PRO A 346 -26.65 23.35 29.57
C PRO A 346 -25.83 24.59 29.18
N GLY A 347 -25.86 24.97 27.89
CA GLY A 347 -25.19 26.17 27.38
C GLY A 347 -23.91 25.96 26.56
N GLY A 348 -23.50 24.74 26.22
CA GLY A 348 -22.35 24.53 25.31
C GLY A 348 -21.86 23.07 25.18
N TYR A 349 -20.78 22.87 24.41
CA TYR A 349 -20.08 21.59 24.26
C TYR A 349 -19.02 21.37 25.35
N SER A 350 -18.89 20.15 25.87
CA SER A 350 -17.82 19.78 26.80
C SER A 350 -16.55 19.36 26.04
N PRO A 351 -15.35 19.81 26.43
CA PRO A 351 -14.10 19.37 25.79
C PRO A 351 -13.87 17.86 25.99
N ARG A 352 -13.27 17.19 25.00
CA ARG A 352 -12.80 15.81 25.16
C ARG A 352 -11.45 15.83 25.86
N ILE A 353 -11.41 15.30 27.09
CA ILE A 353 -10.20 15.22 27.91
C ILE A 353 -9.98 13.77 28.29
N MET A 354 -8.84 13.20 27.87
CA MET A 354 -8.46 11.84 28.21
C MET A 354 -7.04 11.80 28.77
N CYS A 355 -6.84 11.10 29.88
CA CYS A 355 -5.58 11.10 30.59
C CYS A 355 -5.25 9.75 31.25
N LEU A 356 -3.95 9.51 31.39
CA LEU A 356 -3.36 8.57 32.33
C LEU A 356 -3.25 9.24 33.70
N MET A 357 -3.79 8.58 34.72
CA MET A 357 -3.61 8.98 36.12
C MET A 357 -2.62 8.07 36.80
N PHE A 358 -1.72 8.67 37.56
CA PHE A 358 -0.66 8.01 38.32
C PHE A 358 -0.82 8.32 39.81
N PRO A 359 -0.27 7.48 40.69
CA PRO A 359 0.12 7.91 42.03
C PRO A 359 1.00 9.17 41.95
N THR A 360 1.07 9.96 43.01
CA THR A 360 1.95 11.14 43.07
C THR A 360 3.38 10.75 42.73
N ILE A 361 3.89 11.24 41.60
CA ILE A 361 5.27 11.02 41.16
C ILE A 361 6.15 12.19 41.64
N GLN A 362 7.43 11.92 41.92
CA GLN A 362 8.40 13.01 42.12
C GLN A 362 8.57 13.80 40.82
N GLU A 363 8.80 15.11 40.94
CA GLU A 363 8.99 15.99 39.79
C GLU A 363 10.05 15.41 38.84
N PRO A 364 9.70 15.13 37.58
CA PRO A 364 10.67 14.73 36.58
C PRO A 364 11.65 15.88 36.31
N GLU A 365 12.89 15.55 35.92
CA GLU A 365 13.87 16.56 35.47
C GLU A 365 13.45 17.21 34.12
N SER A 366 12.67 16.51 33.31
CA SER A 366 12.19 17.00 32.02
C SER A 366 10.97 17.93 32.19
N ASN A 367 10.96 19.01 31.41
CA ASN A 367 9.83 19.92 31.30
C ASN A 367 8.84 19.50 30.19
N ASP A 368 9.11 18.43 29.46
CA ASP A 368 8.29 17.96 28.35
C ASP A 368 7.22 16.95 28.85
N PRO A 369 5.92 17.16 28.57
CA PRO A 369 4.87 16.24 28.98
C PRO A 369 5.02 14.81 28.42
N CYS A 370 5.45 14.66 27.16
CA CYS A 370 5.56 13.35 26.50
C CYS A 370 6.77 12.57 27.04
N GLU A 371 7.92 13.22 27.23
CA GLU A 371 9.09 12.60 27.85
C GLU A 371 8.80 12.15 29.29
N THR A 372 8.08 12.99 30.04
CA THR A 372 7.66 12.67 31.41
C THR A 372 6.85 11.38 31.47
N VAL A 373 5.83 11.23 30.61
CA VAL A 373 4.98 10.02 30.58
C VAL A 373 5.79 8.80 30.20
N SER A 374 6.66 8.91 29.19
CA SER A 374 7.54 7.83 28.78
C SER A 374 8.43 7.36 29.92
N TYR A 375 9.01 8.29 30.70
CA TYR A 375 9.84 7.98 31.86
C TYR A 375 9.06 7.27 32.99
N VAL A 376 7.87 7.79 33.31
CA VAL A 376 7.02 7.24 34.39
C VAL A 376 6.56 5.82 34.08
N LEU A 377 6.09 5.58 32.86
CA LEU A 377 5.68 4.23 32.44
C LEU A 377 6.86 3.27 32.34
N SER A 378 8.02 3.72 31.85
CA SER A 378 9.26 2.91 31.83
C SER A 378 9.71 2.49 33.23
N SER A 379 9.33 3.25 34.26
CA SER A 379 9.64 2.96 35.66
C SER A 379 8.69 1.95 36.31
N GLY A 380 7.68 1.46 35.57
CA GLY A 380 6.70 0.48 36.06
C GLY A 380 5.66 1.04 37.03
N VAL A 381 5.49 2.37 37.07
CA VAL A 381 4.46 3.00 37.91
C VAL A 381 3.07 2.66 37.35
N PRO A 382 2.14 2.12 38.17
CA PRO A 382 0.81 1.78 37.69
C PRO A 382 0.05 3.04 37.26
N ALA A 383 -0.68 2.93 36.16
CA ALA A 383 -1.47 4.01 35.59
C ALA A 383 -2.88 3.51 35.25
N VAL A 384 -3.84 4.43 35.24
CA VAL A 384 -5.21 4.15 34.78
C VAL A 384 -5.63 5.20 33.75
N LEU A 385 -6.25 4.76 32.66
CA LEU A 385 -6.77 5.63 31.59
C LEU A 385 -8.21 6.05 31.91
N ARG A 386 -8.50 7.36 31.89
CA ARG A 386 -9.85 7.90 32.17
C ARG A 386 -10.16 9.15 31.36
N HIS A 387 -11.47 9.39 31.19
CA HIS A 387 -12.02 10.66 30.75
C HIS A 387 -12.23 11.63 31.92
N LEU A 388 -11.78 12.87 31.77
CA LEU A 388 -11.91 13.90 32.79
C LEU A 388 -13.06 14.86 32.50
N SER A 389 -13.75 15.27 33.57
CA SER A 389 -14.66 16.41 33.56
C SER A 389 -13.87 17.71 33.73
N THR A 390 -14.40 18.81 33.17
CA THR A 390 -13.85 20.16 33.32
C THR A 390 -13.86 20.68 34.77
N ALA A 391 -14.58 19.99 35.67
CA ALA A 391 -14.58 20.24 37.12
C ALA A 391 -13.30 19.75 37.84
N THR A 392 -12.44 18.99 37.14
CA THR A 392 -11.11 18.62 37.64
C THR A 392 -10.29 19.87 37.93
N THR A 393 -9.55 19.87 39.03
CA THR A 393 -8.74 21.02 39.47
C THR A 393 -7.25 20.69 39.40
N ILE A 394 -6.45 21.64 38.92
CA ILE A 394 -5.02 21.50 38.65
C ILE A 394 -4.26 22.40 39.62
N LYS A 395 -3.29 21.83 40.34
CA LYS A 395 -2.39 22.55 41.23
C LYS A 395 -1.22 23.15 40.46
N ARG A 396 -0.60 22.33 39.60
CA ARG A 396 0.43 22.74 38.65
C ARG A 396 0.42 21.84 37.41
N ALA A 397 0.74 22.38 36.24
CA ALA A 397 0.89 21.58 35.02
C ALA A 397 1.85 22.23 34.02
N THR A 398 2.49 21.40 33.20
CA THR A 398 3.13 21.82 31.96
C THR A 398 2.29 21.32 30.79
N LEU A 399 2.04 22.19 29.82
CA LEU A 399 1.22 21.91 28.65
C LEU A 399 1.94 22.29 27.38
N HIS A 400 1.85 21.44 26.36
CA HIS A 400 1.99 21.84 24.97
C HIS A 400 0.64 22.34 24.47
N LEU A 401 0.64 23.55 23.92
CA LEU A 401 -0.52 24.21 23.35
C LEU A 401 -0.34 24.34 21.83
N SER A 402 -1.25 23.71 21.10
CA SER A 402 -1.35 23.76 19.65
C SER A 402 -2.64 24.46 19.25
N ILE A 403 -2.51 25.61 18.58
CA ILE A 403 -3.61 26.30 17.92
C ILE A 403 -3.86 25.65 16.57
N ILE A 404 -5.05 25.06 16.41
CA ILE A 404 -5.41 24.30 15.21
C ILE A 404 -5.81 25.26 14.10
N SER A 405 -5.15 25.10 12.95
CA SER A 405 -5.35 25.93 11.77
C SER A 405 -6.21 25.26 10.69
N ASP A 406 -6.29 23.93 10.72
CA ASP A 406 -7.03 23.10 9.77
C ASP A 406 -7.61 21.86 10.47
N VAL A 407 -8.79 21.41 10.06
CA VAL A 407 -9.41 20.16 10.54
C VAL A 407 -9.74 19.30 9.33
N ARG A 408 -9.29 18.05 9.35
CA ARG A 408 -9.50 17.09 8.26
C ARG A 408 -10.26 15.89 8.78
N GLN A 409 -11.39 15.58 8.13
CA GLN A 409 -12.15 14.37 8.40
C GLN A 409 -11.73 13.31 7.39
N ASN A 410 -11.20 12.21 7.89
CA ASN A 410 -10.74 11.06 7.11
C ASN A 410 -11.61 9.86 7.46
N THR A 411 -12.58 9.57 6.60
CA THR A 411 -13.49 8.42 6.73
C THR A 411 -12.92 7.14 6.11
N GLY A 412 -11.62 7.11 5.83
CA GLY A 412 -10.96 6.09 5.03
C GLY A 412 -11.13 6.32 3.52
N THR A 413 -10.47 5.50 2.73
CA THR A 413 -10.39 5.63 1.26
C THR A 413 -11.77 5.53 0.60
N GLU A 414 -12.16 6.55 -0.15
CA GLU A 414 -13.37 6.55 -0.98
C GLU A 414 -13.21 5.58 -2.15
N ILE A 415 -14.21 4.73 -2.38
CA ILE A 415 -14.20 3.74 -3.45
C ILE A 415 -15.32 4.09 -4.43
N VAL A 416 -14.93 4.46 -5.65
CA VAL A 416 -15.83 4.73 -6.77
C VAL A 416 -15.74 3.55 -7.75
N ILE A 417 -16.86 2.88 -7.98
CA ILE A 417 -16.94 1.77 -8.94
C ILE A 417 -17.68 2.25 -10.19
N GLU A 418 -17.01 2.20 -11.33
CA GLU A 418 -17.63 2.57 -12.60
C GLU A 418 -18.39 1.39 -13.23
N GLY A 419 -19.72 1.44 -13.21
CA GLY A 419 -20.59 0.43 -13.83
C GLY A 419 -21.14 -0.62 -12.85
N GLU A 420 -21.93 -1.57 -13.37
CA GLU A 420 -22.52 -2.63 -12.54
C GLU A 420 -21.55 -3.77 -12.28
N VAL A 421 -21.30 -4.06 -11.00
CA VAL A 421 -20.46 -5.17 -10.57
C VAL A 421 -21.29 -6.18 -9.78
N ARG A 422 -21.57 -7.34 -10.39
CA ARG A 422 -22.25 -8.44 -9.70
C ARG A 422 -21.31 -9.13 -8.74
N GLY A 423 -21.77 -9.38 -7.50
CA GLY A 423 -21.00 -10.10 -6.49
C GLY A 423 -20.13 -9.22 -5.59
N TRP A 424 -20.20 -7.88 -5.72
CA TRP A 424 -19.60 -6.97 -4.75
C TRP A 424 -20.16 -7.20 -3.35
N ASN A 425 -19.30 -7.15 -2.32
CA ASN A 425 -19.68 -7.42 -0.93
C ASN A 425 -18.81 -6.60 0.06
N PRO A 426 -19.19 -6.52 1.35
CA PRO A 426 -18.45 -5.73 2.33
C PRO A 426 -17.01 -6.21 2.61
N ASP A 427 -16.70 -7.50 2.40
CA ASP A 427 -15.33 -8.00 2.53
C ASP A 427 -14.43 -7.46 1.41
N TYR A 428 -14.95 -7.35 0.18
CA TYR A 428 -14.23 -6.73 -0.92
C TYR A 428 -13.95 -5.25 -0.66
N GLU A 429 -14.92 -4.51 -0.13
CA GLU A 429 -14.70 -3.11 0.25
C GLU A 429 -13.58 -2.98 1.30
N ARG A 430 -13.58 -3.84 2.32
CA ARG A 430 -12.51 -3.89 3.32
C ARG A 430 -11.15 -4.19 2.70
N ILE A 431 -11.08 -5.17 1.79
CA ILE A 431 -9.85 -5.54 1.09
C ILE A 431 -9.32 -4.37 0.26
N VAL A 432 -10.20 -3.65 -0.45
CA VAL A 432 -9.81 -2.51 -1.28
C VAL A 432 -9.25 -1.37 -0.42
N ARG A 433 -9.87 -1.08 0.73
CA ARG A 433 -9.36 -0.07 1.68
C ARG A 433 -8.04 -0.49 2.33
N ASP A 434 -7.86 -1.78 2.62
CA ASP A 434 -6.63 -2.32 3.19
C ASP A 434 -5.45 -2.20 2.22
N VAL A 435 -5.66 -2.61 0.96
CA VAL A 435 -4.60 -2.55 -0.06
C VAL A 435 -4.27 -1.13 -0.53
N HIS A 436 -5.10 -0.14 -0.18
CA HIS A 436 -4.94 1.28 -0.53
C HIS A 436 -5.00 2.20 0.69
N HIS A 437 -4.52 1.76 1.85
CA HIS A 437 -4.61 2.48 3.12
C HIS A 437 -3.99 3.91 3.11
N GLU A 438 -3.12 4.20 2.15
CA GLU A 438 -2.50 5.52 1.95
C GLU A 438 -3.26 6.44 0.97
N CYS A 439 -4.27 5.92 0.27
CA CYS A 439 -5.06 6.63 -0.73
C CYS A 439 -6.29 7.32 -0.12
N ASP A 440 -6.70 8.43 -0.75
CA ASP A 440 -7.92 9.17 -0.42
C ASP A 440 -9.12 8.67 -1.23
N GLU A 441 -8.90 8.39 -2.52
CA GLU A 441 -9.94 8.03 -3.47
C GLU A 441 -9.42 6.99 -4.47
N ILE A 442 -10.25 6.01 -4.83
CA ILE A 442 -9.94 4.97 -5.82
C ILE A 442 -11.08 4.85 -6.83
N HIS A 443 -10.72 4.81 -8.11
CA HIS A 443 -11.63 4.56 -9.22
C HIS A 443 -11.40 3.15 -9.76
N LEU A 444 -12.38 2.28 -9.56
CA LEU A 444 -12.35 0.89 -10.01
C LEU A 444 -13.14 0.74 -11.30
N HIS A 445 -12.44 0.39 -12.38
CA HIS A 445 -13.02 0.13 -13.69
C HIS A 445 -13.05 -1.38 -13.96
N PRO A 446 -14.23 -2.03 -14.01
CA PRO A 446 -14.33 -3.47 -14.22
C PRO A 446 -13.67 -3.90 -15.54
N LEU A 447 -12.78 -4.88 -15.47
CA LEU A 447 -12.18 -5.53 -16.64
C LEU A 447 -12.96 -6.82 -16.94
N SER A 448 -13.45 -6.93 -18.18
CA SER A 448 -14.11 -8.13 -18.66
C SER A 448 -13.07 -9.13 -19.14
N GLY A 449 -12.81 -10.22 -18.40
CA GLY A 449 -11.74 -11.13 -18.84
C GLY A 449 -11.33 -12.34 -18.01
N GLY A 450 -12.20 -12.95 -17.18
CA GLY A 450 -11.83 -14.19 -16.45
C GLY A 450 -12.95 -15.23 -16.42
N PHE A 451 -12.65 -16.47 -16.83
CA PHE A 451 -13.55 -17.62 -16.65
C PHE A 451 -13.61 -18.11 -15.18
N SER A 452 -12.85 -17.50 -14.28
CA SER A 452 -12.71 -17.87 -12.86
C SER A 452 -13.81 -17.33 -11.95
N GLY A 453 -14.66 -16.40 -12.43
CA GLY A 453 -15.63 -15.71 -11.59
C GLY A 453 -15.02 -14.70 -10.60
N SER A 454 -13.70 -14.45 -10.69
CA SER A 454 -13.00 -13.40 -9.94
C SER A 454 -13.42 -12.02 -10.46
N LEU A 455 -13.48 -11.02 -9.57
CA LEU A 455 -13.65 -9.62 -9.96
C LEU A 455 -12.27 -9.02 -10.27
N VAL A 456 -12.12 -8.41 -11.44
CA VAL A 456 -10.86 -7.80 -11.85
C VAL A 456 -11.14 -6.38 -12.27
N PHE A 457 -10.32 -5.44 -11.81
CA PHE A 457 -10.47 -4.01 -12.06
C PHE A 457 -9.16 -3.42 -12.57
N ARG A 458 -9.26 -2.43 -13.46
CA ARG A 458 -8.23 -1.39 -13.56
C ARG A 458 -8.45 -0.46 -12.38
N ASP A 459 -7.39 -0.19 -11.66
CA ASP A 459 -7.37 0.58 -10.43
C ASP A 459 -6.67 1.91 -10.69
N ASP A 460 -7.41 3.00 -10.54
CA ASP A 460 -6.95 4.38 -10.67
C ASP A 460 -7.06 5.09 -9.30
N ALA A 461 -5.98 5.04 -8.52
CA ALA A 461 -5.93 5.58 -7.15
C ALA A 461 -5.34 7.00 -7.05
N TYR A 462 -5.77 7.75 -6.04
CA TYR A 462 -5.32 9.10 -5.71
C TYR A 462 -4.89 9.18 -4.24
N ASP A 463 -3.72 9.76 -4.00
CA ASP A 463 -3.22 9.95 -2.64
C ASP A 463 -3.97 11.06 -1.88
N ARG A 464 -3.71 11.19 -0.58
CA ARG A 464 -4.30 12.23 0.30
C ARG A 464 -3.94 13.68 -0.07
N GLN A 465 -3.11 13.89 -1.08
CA GLN A 465 -2.79 15.20 -1.64
C GLN A 465 -3.45 15.42 -3.01
N GLY A 466 -4.29 14.49 -3.46
CA GLY A 466 -4.96 14.51 -4.76
C GLY A 466 -4.02 14.18 -5.93
N ARG A 467 -2.84 13.61 -5.68
CA ARG A 467 -1.93 13.18 -6.74
C ARG A 467 -2.34 11.79 -7.21
N ARG A 468 -2.47 11.63 -8.52
CA ARG A 468 -2.81 10.34 -9.14
C ARG A 468 -1.60 9.40 -9.11
N GLU A 469 -1.81 8.18 -8.63
CA GLU A 469 -0.83 7.10 -8.71
C GLU A 469 -0.76 6.51 -10.12
N MET A 470 0.23 5.65 -10.37
CA MET A 470 0.21 4.87 -11.60
C MET A 470 -0.96 3.88 -11.56
N PRO A 471 -1.59 3.53 -12.70
CA PRO A 471 -2.67 2.57 -12.70
C PRO A 471 -2.17 1.20 -12.24
N PHE A 472 -3.05 0.46 -11.56
CA PHE A 472 -2.81 -0.92 -11.13
C PHE A 472 -3.93 -1.85 -11.65
N VAL A 473 -3.77 -3.16 -11.45
CA VAL A 473 -4.84 -4.14 -11.64
C VAL A 473 -5.18 -4.75 -10.30
N LEU A 474 -6.44 -4.62 -9.87
CA LEU A 474 -6.93 -5.22 -8.64
C LEU A 474 -7.72 -6.50 -8.97
N LYS A 475 -7.30 -7.64 -8.44
CA LYS A 475 -8.02 -8.92 -8.54
C LYS A 475 -8.60 -9.29 -7.19
N LEU A 476 -9.90 -9.57 -7.12
CA LEU A 476 -10.64 -9.98 -5.93
C LEU A 476 -11.30 -11.34 -6.17
N ASP A 477 -11.15 -12.26 -5.22
CA ASP A 477 -11.75 -13.61 -5.29
C ASP A 477 -11.81 -14.25 -3.89
N ARG A 478 -12.28 -15.49 -3.80
CA ARG A 478 -12.12 -16.34 -2.62
C ARG A 478 -10.64 -16.47 -2.27
N TRP A 479 -10.35 -16.40 -0.97
CA TRP A 479 -9.01 -16.49 -0.42
C TRP A 479 -8.25 -17.73 -0.88
N LYS A 480 -8.94 -18.87 -1.09
CA LYS A 480 -8.30 -20.09 -1.61
C LYS A 480 -7.61 -19.84 -2.96
N ASN A 481 -8.27 -19.11 -3.86
CA ASN A 481 -7.77 -18.83 -5.20
C ASN A 481 -6.65 -17.78 -5.16
N ILE A 482 -6.90 -16.69 -4.42
CA ILE A 482 -5.92 -15.62 -4.19
C ILE A 482 -4.64 -16.16 -3.56
N LYS A 483 -4.77 -17.01 -2.53
CA LYS A 483 -3.62 -17.65 -1.88
C LYS A 483 -2.85 -18.54 -2.85
N ALA A 484 -3.53 -19.35 -3.66
CA ALA A 484 -2.85 -20.19 -4.64
C ALA A 484 -2.04 -19.37 -5.64
N GLU A 485 -2.57 -18.22 -6.06
CA GLU A 485 -1.88 -17.30 -6.95
C GLU A 485 -0.68 -16.58 -6.29
N ILE A 486 -0.82 -16.14 -5.04
CA ILE A 486 0.29 -15.59 -4.25
C ILE A 486 1.39 -16.63 -4.09
N ASP A 487 1.05 -17.86 -3.69
CA ASP A 487 2.01 -18.94 -3.48
C ASP A 487 2.73 -19.30 -4.80
N GLY A 488 2.01 -19.32 -5.92
CA GLY A 488 2.56 -19.52 -7.25
C GLY A 488 3.52 -18.39 -7.66
N TYR A 489 3.12 -17.13 -7.43
CA TYR A 489 3.94 -15.96 -7.74
C TYR A 489 5.23 -15.93 -6.90
N GLU A 490 5.13 -16.07 -5.58
CA GLU A 490 6.29 -16.00 -4.69
C GLU A 490 7.26 -17.17 -4.91
N GLY A 491 6.72 -18.37 -5.12
CA GLY A 491 7.50 -19.59 -5.30
C GLY A 491 8.21 -19.68 -6.64
N HIS A 492 7.58 -19.21 -7.71
CA HIS A 492 8.00 -19.52 -9.09
C HIS A 492 8.16 -18.32 -10.01
N VAL A 493 7.54 -17.17 -9.72
CA VAL A 493 7.60 -16.00 -10.60
C VAL A 493 8.65 -15.01 -10.12
N LYS A 494 8.50 -14.53 -8.88
CA LYS A 494 9.28 -13.44 -8.26
C LYS A 494 10.79 -13.60 -8.37
N ARG A 495 11.31 -14.82 -8.36
CA ARG A 495 12.76 -15.11 -8.40
C ARG A 495 13.29 -15.56 -9.76
N TYR A 496 12.43 -15.89 -10.71
CA TYR A 496 12.84 -16.55 -11.96
C TYR A 496 12.47 -15.77 -13.22
N ILE A 497 11.26 -15.21 -13.29
CA ILE A 497 10.72 -14.55 -14.49
C ILE A 497 10.11 -13.18 -14.18
N GLN A 498 10.53 -12.51 -13.10
CA GLN A 498 9.94 -11.27 -12.60
C GLN A 498 9.80 -10.16 -13.67
N ASN A 499 10.75 -10.05 -14.60
CA ASN A 499 10.71 -9.04 -15.66
C ASN A 499 9.67 -9.34 -16.76
N ASN A 500 9.14 -10.56 -16.79
CA ASN A 500 8.17 -11.07 -17.77
C ASN A 500 6.88 -11.55 -17.07
N ALA A 501 6.53 -10.93 -15.95
CA ALA A 501 5.29 -11.19 -15.22
C ALA A 501 4.78 -9.89 -14.57
N THR A 502 3.48 -9.83 -14.29
CA THR A 502 2.92 -8.78 -13.43
C THR A 502 3.48 -8.89 -12.03
N GLN A 503 3.82 -7.77 -11.39
CA GLN A 503 4.34 -7.77 -10.03
C GLN A 503 3.23 -7.53 -9.02
N ILE A 504 3.20 -8.32 -7.95
CA ILE A 504 2.34 -8.08 -6.80
C ILE A 504 2.91 -6.91 -5.99
N ILE A 505 2.10 -5.86 -5.83
CA ILE A 505 2.38 -4.66 -5.02
C ILE A 505 1.91 -4.90 -3.59
N GLU A 506 0.63 -5.20 -3.45
CA GLU A 506 -0.04 -5.35 -2.16
C GLU A 506 -1.03 -6.52 -2.21
N THR A 507 -1.34 -7.10 -1.06
CA THR A 507 -2.35 -8.16 -0.93
C THR A 507 -3.21 -7.90 0.30
N GLY A 508 -4.51 -8.13 0.20
CA GLY A 508 -5.44 -7.95 1.30
C GLY A 508 -6.29 -9.21 1.53
N ARG A 509 -6.82 -9.36 2.74
CA ARG A 509 -7.73 -10.47 3.09
C ARG A 509 -8.80 -10.00 4.05
N SER A 510 -10.05 -10.34 3.74
CA SER A 510 -11.19 -10.17 4.64
C SER A 510 -12.11 -11.37 4.51
N GLY A 511 -12.38 -12.05 5.62
CA GLY A 511 -13.22 -13.25 5.62
C GLY A 511 -12.70 -14.34 4.67
N GLU A 512 -13.62 -14.99 3.95
CA GLU A 512 -13.28 -16.02 2.96
C GLU A 512 -12.74 -15.44 1.64
N TYR A 513 -12.53 -14.13 1.55
CA TYR A 513 -12.12 -13.41 0.35
C TYR A 513 -10.71 -12.83 0.49
N GLY A 514 -10.08 -12.54 -0.65
CA GLY A 514 -8.79 -11.88 -0.73
C GLY A 514 -8.70 -10.97 -1.95
N GLY A 515 -7.66 -10.16 -1.97
CA GLY A 515 -7.31 -9.29 -3.09
C GLY A 515 -5.81 -9.26 -3.36
N ILE A 516 -5.47 -9.07 -4.63
CA ILE A 516 -4.09 -8.86 -5.09
C ILE A 516 -4.08 -7.59 -5.96
N LEU A 517 -3.19 -6.67 -5.63
CA LEU A 517 -2.90 -5.48 -6.42
C LEU A 517 -1.64 -5.73 -7.27
N TYR A 518 -1.78 -5.70 -8.59
CA TYR A 518 -0.70 -5.92 -9.56
C TYR A 518 -0.25 -4.62 -10.21
N THR A 519 1.04 -4.53 -10.56
CA THR A 519 1.52 -3.54 -11.52
C THR A 519 0.75 -3.64 -12.83
N PHE A 520 0.24 -2.52 -13.30
CA PHE A 520 -0.26 -2.43 -14.66
C PHE A 520 0.91 -2.50 -15.65
N VAL A 521 0.83 -3.40 -16.61
CA VAL A 521 1.89 -3.66 -17.59
C VAL A 521 1.67 -2.81 -18.84
N GLY A 522 2.71 -2.56 -19.64
CA GLY A 522 2.60 -2.33 -21.09
C GLY A 522 1.95 -1.04 -21.61
N ILE A 523 1.76 -0.01 -20.79
CA ILE A 523 1.36 1.32 -21.27
C ILE A 523 2.54 2.30 -21.10
N GLN A 524 3.45 2.34 -22.08
CA GLN A 524 4.35 3.47 -22.22
C GLN A 524 3.60 4.61 -22.93
N GLY A 525 3.15 5.60 -22.17
CA GLY A 525 2.43 6.77 -22.68
C GLY A 525 0.95 6.53 -22.95
N SER A 526 0.19 7.59 -23.22
CA SER A 526 -1.29 7.57 -23.28
C SER A 526 -1.91 6.75 -24.42
N GLN A 527 -1.14 5.96 -25.19
CA GLN A 527 -1.62 5.22 -26.38
C GLN A 527 -1.10 3.78 -26.53
N GLY A 528 -0.25 3.25 -25.64
CA GLY A 528 0.25 1.87 -25.78
C GLY A 528 -0.86 0.82 -25.64
N ARG A 529 -1.00 -0.10 -26.61
CA ARG A 529 -1.99 -1.18 -26.58
C ARG A 529 -1.34 -2.51 -26.18
N ILE A 530 -1.91 -3.16 -25.17
CA ILE A 530 -1.62 -4.56 -24.83
C ILE A 530 -2.69 -5.44 -25.47
N SER A 531 -2.27 -6.61 -25.98
CA SER A 531 -3.15 -7.65 -26.49
C SER A 531 -2.74 -9.01 -25.92
N SER A 532 -3.64 -9.99 -25.93
CA SER A 532 -3.26 -11.36 -25.58
C SER A 532 -2.52 -12.03 -26.74
N LEU A 533 -1.72 -13.06 -26.44
CA LEU A 533 -1.10 -13.91 -27.45
C LEU A 533 -2.15 -14.57 -28.35
N GLU A 534 -3.38 -14.78 -27.86
CA GLU A 534 -4.49 -15.30 -28.67
C GLU A 534 -4.91 -14.29 -29.75
N GLU A 535 -5.12 -13.02 -29.37
CA GLU A 535 -5.45 -11.97 -30.33
C GLU A 535 -4.32 -11.80 -31.36
N TYR A 536 -3.06 -11.87 -30.91
CA TYR A 536 -1.93 -11.86 -31.82
C TYR A 536 -1.93 -13.08 -32.76
N TYR A 537 -2.16 -14.28 -32.22
CA TYR A 537 -2.26 -15.51 -32.99
C TYR A 537 -3.31 -15.38 -34.08
N LEU A 538 -4.53 -14.92 -33.77
CA LEU A 538 -5.61 -14.84 -34.75
C LEU A 538 -5.31 -13.87 -35.91
N ASN A 539 -4.56 -12.81 -35.65
CA ASN A 539 -4.36 -11.72 -36.61
C ASN A 539 -3.03 -11.75 -37.40
N HIS A 540 -2.11 -12.66 -37.09
CA HIS A 540 -0.77 -12.70 -37.71
C HIS A 540 -0.48 -13.97 -38.52
N GLN A 541 0.53 -13.93 -39.39
CA GLN A 541 0.89 -15.08 -40.22
C GLN A 541 1.67 -16.16 -39.44
N THR A 542 1.68 -17.39 -39.94
CA THR A 542 2.32 -18.54 -39.28
C THR A 542 3.78 -18.29 -38.89
N GLY A 543 4.59 -17.69 -39.76
CA GLY A 543 6.00 -17.41 -39.48
C GLY A 543 6.22 -16.42 -38.32
N GLU A 544 5.36 -15.41 -38.21
CA GLU A 544 5.40 -14.43 -37.12
C GLU A 544 5.01 -15.07 -35.80
N VAL A 545 3.94 -15.88 -35.81
CA VAL A 545 3.49 -16.65 -34.64
C VAL A 545 4.58 -17.61 -34.16
N LEU A 546 5.24 -18.34 -35.06
CA LEU A 546 6.34 -19.24 -34.70
C LEU A 546 7.50 -18.49 -34.01
N THR A 547 7.81 -17.28 -34.46
CA THR A 547 8.84 -16.42 -33.86
C THR A 547 8.48 -15.99 -32.43
N VAL A 548 7.20 -15.68 -32.20
CA VAL A 548 6.67 -15.30 -30.89
C VAL A 548 6.69 -16.50 -29.93
N PHE A 549 6.28 -17.69 -30.38
CA PHE A 549 6.38 -18.91 -29.57
C PHE A 549 7.85 -19.29 -29.24
N ASP A 550 8.79 -19.03 -30.16
CA ASP A 550 10.23 -19.18 -29.90
C ASP A 550 10.72 -18.22 -28.83
N THR A 551 10.28 -16.96 -28.88
CA THR A 551 10.58 -15.97 -27.84
C THR A 551 10.01 -16.39 -26.49
N LEU A 552 8.77 -16.86 -26.45
CA LEU A 552 8.10 -17.32 -25.22
C LEU A 552 8.91 -18.44 -24.54
N PHE A 553 9.24 -19.52 -25.24
CA PHE A 553 9.91 -20.66 -24.62
C PHE A 553 11.41 -20.46 -24.42
N ARG A 554 12.12 -19.80 -25.37
CA ARG A 554 13.59 -19.68 -25.30
C ARG A 554 14.09 -18.47 -24.52
N LYS A 555 13.28 -17.42 -24.39
CA LYS A 555 13.67 -16.19 -23.67
C LYS A 555 12.86 -16.03 -22.39
N VAL A 556 11.54 -15.95 -22.50
CA VAL A 556 10.65 -15.62 -21.38
C VAL A 556 10.63 -16.73 -20.33
N LEU A 557 10.34 -17.97 -20.76
CA LEU A 557 10.22 -19.13 -19.88
C LEU A 557 11.53 -19.92 -19.72
N ARG A 558 12.65 -19.35 -20.16
CA ARG A 558 13.96 -20.00 -20.11
C ARG A 558 14.36 -20.39 -18.69
N ALA A 559 14.04 -19.55 -17.70
CA ALA A 559 14.39 -19.83 -16.31
C ALA A 559 13.61 -21.03 -15.73
N TRP A 560 12.41 -21.30 -16.25
CA TRP A 560 11.56 -22.41 -15.81
C TRP A 560 11.94 -23.72 -16.48
N TYR A 561 12.11 -23.73 -17.80
CA TYR A 561 12.37 -24.96 -18.56
C TYR A 561 13.85 -25.24 -18.82
N GLY A 562 14.75 -24.29 -18.54
CA GLY A 562 16.18 -24.43 -18.78
C GLY A 562 16.94 -25.18 -17.70
N GLN A 563 16.30 -25.54 -16.58
CA GLN A 563 16.92 -26.22 -15.43
C GLN A 563 16.05 -27.36 -14.88
N PRO A 564 15.59 -28.30 -15.73
CA PRO A 564 14.70 -29.37 -15.31
C PRO A 564 15.39 -30.33 -14.34
N ARG A 565 14.62 -30.91 -13.42
CA ARG A 565 15.10 -31.91 -12.45
C ARG A 565 14.42 -33.25 -12.64
N LEU A 566 15.22 -34.29 -12.82
CA LEU A 566 14.71 -35.66 -12.90
C LEU A 566 14.17 -36.10 -11.53
N LYS A 567 12.93 -36.59 -11.50
CA LYS A 567 12.24 -37.06 -10.29
C LYS A 567 11.31 -38.23 -10.60
N ASP A 568 11.02 -39.02 -9.57
CA ASP A 568 9.95 -40.00 -9.62
C ASP A 568 8.61 -39.32 -9.32
N LEU A 569 7.77 -39.16 -10.34
CA LEU A 569 6.45 -38.53 -10.25
C LEU A 569 5.31 -39.51 -10.56
N PRO A 570 4.21 -39.51 -9.77
CA PRO A 570 3.03 -40.30 -10.07
C PRO A 570 2.17 -39.61 -11.14
N LEU A 571 2.57 -39.67 -12.41
CA LEU A 571 1.93 -38.90 -13.49
C LEU A 571 0.41 -39.15 -13.61
N TYR A 572 -0.03 -40.40 -13.43
CA TYR A 572 -1.47 -40.71 -13.43
C TYR A 572 -2.24 -39.97 -12.35
N ARG A 573 -1.63 -39.69 -11.19
CA ARG A 573 -2.23 -38.86 -10.14
C ARG A 573 -2.20 -37.38 -10.50
N VAL A 574 -1.13 -36.89 -11.11
CA VAL A 574 -0.99 -35.50 -11.57
C VAL A 574 -2.08 -35.13 -12.59
N TYR A 575 -2.50 -36.10 -13.40
CA TYR A 575 -3.46 -35.95 -14.49
C TYR A 575 -4.81 -36.67 -14.22
N ALA A 576 -5.17 -36.91 -12.96
CA ALA A 576 -6.40 -37.63 -12.63
C ALA A 576 -7.67 -36.75 -12.62
N ASP A 577 -7.53 -35.46 -12.28
CA ASP A 577 -8.66 -34.59 -11.94
C ASP A 577 -9.21 -33.84 -13.16
N ILE A 578 -10.03 -34.53 -13.95
CA ILE A 578 -10.64 -33.99 -15.18
C ILE A 578 -11.67 -32.93 -14.83
N PHE A 579 -11.50 -31.74 -15.43
CA PHE A 579 -12.42 -30.62 -15.25
C PHE A 579 -13.84 -31.01 -15.66
N ASN A 580 -14.77 -30.87 -14.71
CA ASN A 580 -16.20 -31.17 -14.89
C ASN A 580 -16.46 -32.54 -15.57
N TYR A 581 -15.81 -33.59 -15.06
CA TYR A 581 -15.92 -34.94 -15.60
C TYR A 581 -17.37 -35.48 -15.68
N GLY A 582 -18.26 -35.01 -14.81
CA GLY A 582 -19.70 -35.33 -14.88
C GLY A 582 -20.32 -34.88 -16.21
N ALA A 583 -20.09 -33.64 -16.62
CA ALA A 583 -20.57 -33.12 -17.90
C ALA A 583 -19.95 -33.88 -19.09
N VAL A 584 -18.69 -34.31 -18.99
CA VAL A 584 -18.03 -35.14 -20.00
C VAL A 584 -18.75 -36.49 -20.16
N LYS A 585 -19.10 -37.16 -19.05
CA LYS A 585 -19.88 -38.42 -19.08
C LYS A 585 -21.24 -38.23 -19.73
N GLU A 586 -21.96 -37.18 -19.36
CA GLU A 586 -23.28 -36.87 -19.90
C GLU A 586 -23.22 -36.59 -21.41
N TRP A 587 -22.25 -35.79 -21.85
CA TRP A 587 -22.03 -35.50 -23.26
C TRP A 587 -21.72 -36.77 -24.07
N ALA A 588 -20.78 -37.60 -23.59
CA ALA A 588 -20.40 -38.84 -24.26
C ALA A 588 -21.56 -39.84 -24.37
N LYS A 589 -22.33 -39.99 -23.28
CA LYS A 589 -23.55 -40.81 -23.27
C LYS A 589 -24.60 -40.28 -24.26
N SER A 590 -24.82 -38.96 -24.31
CA SER A 590 -25.79 -38.36 -25.22
C SER A 590 -25.37 -38.49 -26.69
N ARG A 591 -24.07 -38.37 -26.99
CA ARG A 591 -23.55 -38.37 -28.35
C ARG A 591 -23.37 -39.78 -28.92
N TYR A 592 -22.85 -40.71 -28.12
CA TYR A 592 -22.45 -42.05 -28.56
C TYR A 592 -23.26 -43.19 -27.92
N GLY A 593 -24.09 -42.91 -26.92
CA GLY A 593 -24.87 -43.94 -26.22
C GLY A 593 -24.04 -44.85 -25.30
N ILE A 594 -22.80 -44.47 -24.99
CA ILE A 594 -21.82 -45.30 -24.28
C ILE A 594 -21.84 -45.08 -22.76
N SER A 595 -21.39 -46.09 -22.01
CA SER A 595 -21.19 -46.03 -20.55
C SER A 595 -19.72 -46.27 -20.17
N PRO A 596 -19.28 -45.93 -18.94
CA PRO A 596 -17.93 -46.24 -18.48
C PRO A 596 -17.61 -47.74 -18.40
N ASP A 597 -18.61 -48.62 -18.40
CA ASP A 597 -18.41 -50.08 -18.27
C ASP A 597 -18.08 -50.76 -19.61
N GLU A 598 -18.19 -50.03 -20.71
CA GLU A 598 -17.87 -50.51 -22.05
C GLU A 598 -16.43 -50.15 -22.40
N GLU A 599 -15.54 -51.14 -22.53
CA GLU A 599 -14.12 -50.91 -22.84
C GLU A 599 -13.89 -50.31 -24.23
N PHE A 600 -14.76 -50.63 -25.19
CA PHE A 600 -14.62 -50.23 -26.59
C PHE A 600 -15.94 -49.70 -27.17
N PHE A 601 -15.82 -48.82 -28.15
CA PHE A 601 -16.92 -48.33 -28.97
C PHE A 601 -16.47 -48.10 -30.41
N GLU A 602 -17.42 -47.92 -31.34
CA GLU A 602 -17.12 -47.62 -32.74
C GLU A 602 -16.98 -46.11 -32.95
N LEU A 603 -15.83 -45.67 -33.47
CA LEU A 603 -15.61 -44.27 -33.83
C LEU A 603 -16.21 -43.95 -35.21
N PRO A 604 -16.67 -42.70 -35.41
CA PRO A 604 -17.18 -42.23 -36.69
C PRO A 604 -16.06 -42.12 -37.74
N TYR A 605 -16.42 -41.71 -38.97
CA TYR A 605 -15.48 -41.43 -40.06
C TYR A 605 -14.61 -42.61 -40.51
N GLY A 606 -15.06 -43.85 -40.26
CA GLY A 606 -14.34 -45.05 -40.67
C GLY A 606 -13.09 -45.35 -39.84
N LEU A 607 -12.96 -44.74 -38.66
CA LEU A 607 -11.85 -44.99 -37.73
C LEU A 607 -11.96 -46.35 -37.02
N GLY A 608 -13.16 -46.93 -36.99
CA GLY A 608 -13.44 -48.27 -36.47
C GLY A 608 -13.42 -48.36 -34.94
N ARG A 609 -13.30 -49.59 -34.44
CA ARG A 609 -13.32 -49.89 -33.00
C ARG A 609 -12.14 -49.25 -32.26
N SER A 610 -12.44 -48.53 -31.18
CA SER A 610 -11.45 -47.81 -30.36
C SER A 610 -11.80 -47.87 -28.88
N LYS A 611 -10.82 -47.60 -28.00
CA LYS A 611 -11.03 -47.58 -26.55
C LYS A 611 -11.91 -46.44 -26.09
N ASN A 612 -12.80 -46.72 -25.17
CA ASN A 612 -13.65 -45.73 -24.53
C ASN A 612 -12.86 -44.92 -23.47
N PRO A 613 -12.74 -43.59 -23.63
CA PRO A 613 -12.08 -42.75 -22.62
C PRO A 613 -12.71 -42.87 -21.22
N LEU A 614 -14.04 -43.07 -21.12
CA LEU A 614 -14.70 -43.24 -19.82
C LEU A 614 -14.24 -44.51 -19.11
N TYR A 615 -14.08 -45.61 -19.84
CA TYR A 615 -13.55 -46.87 -19.28
C TYR A 615 -12.11 -46.69 -18.81
N PHE A 616 -11.29 -45.98 -19.59
CA PHE A 616 -9.92 -45.68 -19.17
C PHE A 616 -9.90 -44.91 -17.85
N MET A 617 -10.73 -43.89 -17.70
CA MET A 617 -10.77 -43.07 -16.49
C MET A 617 -11.37 -43.78 -15.27
N ASP A 618 -12.45 -44.56 -15.45
CA ASP A 618 -13.16 -45.18 -14.33
C ASP A 618 -12.56 -46.54 -13.93
N HIS A 619 -11.97 -47.29 -14.87
CA HIS A 619 -11.48 -48.66 -14.64
C HIS A 619 -9.96 -48.82 -14.78
N VAL A 620 -9.29 -48.11 -15.69
CA VAL A 620 -7.83 -48.27 -15.91
C VAL A 620 -7.01 -47.35 -15.00
N LEU A 621 -7.34 -46.06 -14.98
CA LEU A 621 -6.62 -45.02 -14.25
C LEU A 621 -6.49 -45.32 -12.74
N PRO A 622 -7.54 -45.72 -12.01
CA PRO A 622 -7.45 -45.93 -10.55
C PRO A 622 -6.39 -46.96 -10.15
N HIS A 623 -6.22 -48.01 -10.95
CA HIS A 623 -5.20 -49.04 -10.74
C HIS A 623 -3.78 -48.53 -11.03
N ARG A 624 -3.65 -47.47 -11.85
CA ARG A 624 -2.35 -46.89 -12.24
C ARG A 624 -1.93 -45.69 -11.40
N LEU A 625 -2.82 -45.11 -10.59
CA LEU A 625 -2.53 -43.95 -9.72
C LEU A 625 -1.23 -44.08 -8.87
N PRO A 626 -0.84 -45.27 -8.35
CA PRO A 626 0.39 -45.40 -7.58
C PRO A 626 1.67 -45.46 -8.43
N SER A 627 1.56 -45.61 -9.76
CA SER A 627 2.70 -45.86 -10.64
C SER A 627 3.59 -44.61 -10.73
N LEU A 628 4.88 -44.79 -10.46
CA LEU A 628 5.89 -43.74 -10.55
C LEU A 628 6.57 -43.76 -11.92
N TRP A 629 6.80 -42.57 -12.47
CA TRP A 629 7.53 -42.34 -13.71
C TRP A 629 8.77 -41.52 -13.39
N ASN A 630 9.92 -41.93 -13.92
CA ASN A 630 11.16 -41.18 -13.78
C ASN A 630 11.21 -40.12 -14.89
N VAL A 631 10.77 -38.90 -14.57
CA VAL A 631 10.53 -37.83 -15.56
C VAL A 631 11.05 -36.49 -15.06
N TYR A 632 11.11 -35.51 -15.96
CA TYR A 632 11.55 -34.18 -15.62
C TYR A 632 10.44 -33.34 -14.99
N GLU A 633 10.77 -32.75 -13.85
CA GLU A 633 9.98 -31.76 -13.13
C GLU A 633 10.61 -30.37 -13.33
N GLY A 634 9.77 -29.36 -13.45
CA GLY A 634 10.18 -27.95 -13.50
C GLY A 634 9.10 -27.04 -12.94
N SER A 635 9.41 -25.75 -12.88
CA SER A 635 8.35 -24.74 -12.68
C SER A 635 7.48 -24.72 -13.92
N VAL A 636 6.17 -24.81 -13.73
CA VAL A 636 5.18 -24.74 -14.82
C VAL A 636 4.09 -23.75 -14.43
N HIS A 637 3.46 -23.14 -15.43
CA HIS A 637 2.29 -22.27 -15.22
C HIS A 637 1.08 -23.07 -14.75
N GLY A 638 0.94 -24.31 -15.24
CA GLY A 638 -0.15 -25.22 -14.90
C GLY A 638 -1.42 -25.03 -15.73
N ASP A 639 -1.71 -23.79 -16.10
CA ASP A 639 -2.76 -23.38 -17.07
C ASP A 639 -2.21 -22.42 -18.14
N LEU A 640 -1.06 -22.74 -18.76
CA LEU A 640 -0.51 -21.90 -19.83
C LEU A 640 -1.40 -21.98 -21.08
N ASN A 641 -2.19 -20.94 -21.30
CA ASN A 641 -2.97 -20.73 -22.52
C ASN A 641 -2.63 -19.36 -23.12
N MET A 642 -3.03 -19.10 -24.38
CA MET A 642 -2.65 -17.87 -25.08
C MET A 642 -3.33 -16.60 -24.53
N LYS A 643 -4.36 -16.71 -23.68
CA LYS A 643 -4.96 -15.56 -22.98
C LYS A 643 -4.14 -15.13 -21.76
N ASN A 644 -3.43 -16.08 -21.15
CA ASN A 644 -2.57 -15.86 -19.98
C ASN A 644 -1.16 -15.33 -20.36
N VAL A 645 -0.95 -14.97 -21.63
CA VAL A 645 0.26 -14.32 -22.12
C VAL A 645 -0.14 -12.99 -22.74
N LEU A 646 0.20 -11.89 -22.08
CA LEU A 646 -0.01 -10.53 -22.55
C LEU A 646 1.21 -10.05 -23.34
N MET A 647 0.98 -9.23 -24.36
CA MET A 647 2.01 -8.73 -25.24
C MET A 647 1.75 -7.29 -25.67
N ASP A 648 2.81 -6.47 -25.72
CA ASP A 648 2.78 -5.12 -26.26
C ASP A 648 3.18 -5.08 -27.75
N GLU A 649 3.22 -3.87 -28.33
CA GLU A 649 3.59 -3.65 -29.73
C GLU A 649 5.05 -4.00 -30.04
N GLU A 650 5.93 -3.94 -29.04
CA GLU A 650 7.34 -4.31 -29.14
C GLU A 650 7.58 -5.82 -28.97
N LYS A 651 6.51 -6.60 -28.76
CA LYS A 651 6.52 -8.05 -28.50
C LYS A 651 7.19 -8.44 -27.18
N ASN A 652 7.24 -7.52 -26.22
CA ASN A 652 7.54 -7.85 -24.83
C ASN A 652 6.36 -8.64 -24.27
N MET A 653 6.64 -9.69 -23.51
CA MET A 653 5.61 -10.62 -23.02
C MET A 653 5.58 -10.68 -21.51
N TRP A 654 4.37 -10.76 -20.97
CA TRP A 654 4.10 -10.93 -19.55
C TRP A 654 3.10 -12.05 -19.31
N LEU A 655 3.42 -12.94 -18.38
CA LEU A 655 2.48 -13.96 -17.92
C LEU A 655 1.59 -13.40 -16.81
N ILE A 656 0.37 -13.95 -16.73
CA ILE A 656 -0.65 -13.63 -15.73
C ILE A 656 -1.37 -14.90 -15.27
N ASP A 657 -2.09 -14.80 -14.15
CA ASP A 657 -2.91 -15.89 -13.57
C ASP A 657 -2.10 -17.09 -13.06
N PHE A 658 -1.39 -16.87 -11.95
CA PHE A 658 -0.45 -17.85 -11.39
C PHE A 658 -1.07 -18.85 -10.41
N ALA A 659 -2.41 -18.96 -10.36
CA ALA A 659 -3.11 -19.81 -9.38
C ALA A 659 -2.77 -21.30 -9.49
N MET A 660 -2.40 -21.77 -10.69
CA MET A 660 -2.00 -23.16 -10.95
C MET A 660 -0.48 -23.35 -11.07
N THR A 661 0.29 -22.27 -10.83
CA THR A 661 1.75 -22.29 -11.00
C THR A 661 2.40 -23.07 -9.88
N GLY A 662 3.33 -23.96 -10.24
CA GLY A 662 3.97 -24.84 -9.28
C GLY A 662 5.06 -25.71 -9.89
N HIS A 663 5.72 -26.53 -9.06
CA HIS A 663 6.52 -27.64 -9.57
C HIS A 663 5.61 -28.76 -10.08
N SER A 664 5.77 -29.16 -11.33
CA SER A 664 5.02 -30.26 -11.92
C SER A 664 5.80 -30.91 -13.06
N HIS A 665 5.16 -31.89 -13.69
CA HIS A 665 5.66 -32.52 -14.92
C HIS A 665 5.95 -31.46 -15.99
N ILE A 666 7.17 -31.44 -16.51
CA ILE A 666 7.68 -30.33 -17.32
C ILE A 666 6.90 -30.11 -18.63
N LEU A 667 6.26 -31.14 -19.16
CA LEU A 667 5.51 -31.07 -20.41
C LEU A 667 4.08 -30.55 -20.27
N ARG A 668 3.65 -30.24 -19.05
CA ARG A 668 2.27 -29.84 -18.74
C ARG A 668 1.80 -28.66 -19.59
N ASP A 669 2.58 -27.58 -19.63
CA ASP A 669 2.20 -26.36 -20.33
C ASP A 669 2.22 -26.52 -21.86
N ILE A 670 3.14 -27.33 -22.39
CA ILE A 670 3.21 -27.64 -23.83
C ILE A 670 1.96 -28.43 -24.25
N ALA A 671 1.56 -29.44 -23.45
CA ALA A 671 0.36 -30.22 -23.71
C ALA A 671 -0.91 -29.35 -23.65
N LYS A 672 -0.98 -28.41 -22.70
CA LYS A 672 -2.09 -27.44 -22.62
C LYS A 672 -2.17 -26.59 -23.87
N LEU A 673 -1.05 -26.03 -24.34
CA LEU A 673 -1.03 -25.19 -25.55
C LEU A 673 -1.38 -25.98 -26.82
N GLU A 674 -0.89 -27.22 -26.98
CA GLU A 674 -1.30 -28.09 -28.10
C GLU A 674 -2.81 -28.34 -28.08
N CYS A 675 -3.40 -28.56 -26.90
CA CYS A 675 -4.85 -28.70 -26.74
C CYS A 675 -5.62 -27.44 -27.19
N VAL A 676 -5.20 -26.25 -26.75
CA VAL A 676 -5.82 -24.97 -27.16
C VAL A 676 -5.74 -24.79 -28.68
N LEU A 677 -4.58 -25.08 -29.28
CA LEU A 677 -4.38 -24.97 -30.73
C LEU A 677 -5.29 -25.92 -31.52
N LYS A 678 -5.49 -27.15 -31.04
CA LYS A 678 -6.34 -28.15 -31.73
C LYS A 678 -7.82 -27.85 -31.58
N PHE A 679 -8.26 -27.50 -30.38
CA PHE A 679 -9.68 -27.57 -30.01
C PHE A 679 -10.34 -26.23 -29.77
N GLU A 680 -9.60 -25.12 -29.76
CA GLU A 680 -10.15 -23.78 -29.60
C GLU A 680 -9.81 -22.86 -30.80
N MET A 681 -8.64 -23.04 -31.41
CA MET A 681 -8.15 -22.15 -32.47
C MET A 681 -8.52 -22.56 -33.90
N ILE A 682 -9.01 -23.77 -34.10
CA ILE A 682 -9.45 -24.27 -35.41
C ILE A 682 -10.98 -24.34 -35.41
N PRO A 683 -11.68 -23.42 -36.10
CA PRO A 683 -13.12 -23.51 -36.25
C PRO A 683 -13.50 -24.77 -37.03
N ILE A 684 -14.36 -25.61 -36.46
CA ILE A 684 -14.90 -26.80 -37.14
C ILE A 684 -16.38 -26.58 -37.42
N LEU A 685 -16.74 -26.39 -38.69
CA LEU A 685 -18.11 -26.06 -39.11
C LEU A 685 -18.73 -27.12 -40.03
N SER A 686 -18.03 -28.23 -40.30
CA SER A 686 -18.53 -29.32 -41.15
C SER A 686 -17.88 -30.66 -40.80
N GLU A 687 -18.59 -31.74 -41.13
CA GLU A 687 -18.11 -33.12 -40.95
C GLU A 687 -16.88 -33.45 -41.80
N ASP A 688 -16.76 -32.94 -43.03
CA ASP A 688 -15.59 -33.15 -43.88
C ASP A 688 -14.31 -32.59 -43.23
N ARG A 689 -14.43 -31.39 -42.64
CA ARG A 689 -13.33 -30.76 -41.91
C ARG A 689 -12.95 -31.55 -40.66
N LEU A 690 -13.94 -32.07 -39.94
CA LEU A 690 -13.72 -32.94 -38.79
C LEU A 690 -13.04 -34.25 -39.19
N ALA A 691 -13.48 -34.91 -40.27
CA ALA A 691 -12.85 -36.13 -40.78
C ALA A 691 -11.39 -35.89 -41.19
N LYS A 692 -11.08 -34.76 -41.82
CA LYS A 692 -9.70 -34.34 -42.12
C LYS A 692 -8.84 -34.21 -40.86
N LEU A 693 -9.34 -33.51 -39.84
CA LEU A 693 -8.64 -33.36 -38.55
C LEU A 693 -8.46 -34.71 -37.83
N ALA A 694 -9.45 -35.58 -37.86
CA ALA A 694 -9.35 -36.92 -37.30
C ALA A 694 -8.27 -37.77 -38.01
N SER A 695 -8.18 -37.68 -39.35
CA SER A 695 -7.09 -38.33 -40.10
C SER A 695 -5.71 -37.77 -39.74
N LEU A 696 -5.63 -36.46 -39.52
CA LEU A 696 -4.40 -35.77 -39.12
C LEU A 696 -3.97 -36.17 -37.70
N GLU A 697 -4.94 -36.38 -36.80
CA GLU A 697 -4.69 -36.84 -35.43
C GLU A 697 -4.02 -38.21 -35.41
N GLN A 698 -4.45 -39.15 -36.26
CA GLN A 698 -3.78 -40.46 -36.40
C GLN A 698 -2.31 -40.31 -36.83
N VAL A 699 -1.99 -39.34 -37.68
CA VAL A 699 -0.61 -39.05 -38.08
C VAL A 699 0.18 -38.47 -36.90
N PHE A 700 -0.43 -37.58 -36.13
CA PHE A 700 0.22 -36.91 -35.00
C PHE A 700 0.31 -37.75 -33.73
N LEU A 701 -0.41 -38.87 -33.64
CA LEU A 701 -0.30 -39.85 -32.54
C LEU A 701 0.54 -41.08 -32.89
N LYS A 702 1.03 -41.17 -34.13
CA LYS A 702 1.89 -42.26 -34.59
C LYS A 702 3.30 -42.31 -33.94
N PRO A 703 3.97 -41.19 -33.61
CA PRO A 703 5.31 -41.24 -33.03
C PRO A 703 5.38 -42.04 -31.74
N ASP A 704 6.46 -42.81 -31.58
CA ASP A 704 6.77 -43.55 -30.35
C ASP A 704 7.82 -42.84 -29.47
N ARG A 705 8.43 -41.76 -29.99
CA ARG A 705 9.50 -40.98 -29.32
C ARG A 705 9.39 -39.49 -29.60
N PHE A 706 9.90 -38.65 -28.69
CA PHE A 706 9.84 -37.17 -28.82
C PHE A 706 10.53 -36.60 -30.07
N GLY A 707 11.69 -37.13 -30.45
CA GLY A 707 12.44 -36.67 -31.63
C GLY A 707 11.75 -36.93 -32.97
N GLU A 708 10.69 -37.74 -32.98
CA GLU A 708 9.92 -38.08 -34.18
C GLU A 708 8.78 -37.06 -34.41
N ILE A 709 9.13 -35.88 -34.91
CA ILE A 709 8.14 -34.82 -35.19
C ILE A 709 7.32 -35.18 -36.46
N PRO A 710 6.00 -35.40 -36.37
CA PRO A 710 5.14 -35.72 -37.52
C PRO A 710 5.18 -34.63 -38.58
N ILE A 711 5.07 -35.00 -39.85
CA ILE A 711 4.96 -34.06 -40.98
C ILE A 711 3.47 -33.84 -41.31
N ILE A 712 3.08 -32.59 -41.54
CA ILE A 712 1.74 -32.25 -42.01
C ILE A 712 1.56 -32.82 -43.43
N PRO A 713 0.58 -33.71 -43.66
CA PRO A 713 0.36 -34.30 -44.98
C PRO A 713 0.00 -33.25 -46.04
N GLY A 714 0.50 -33.41 -47.27
CA GLY A 714 0.28 -32.44 -48.35
C GLY A 714 -1.17 -32.27 -48.81
N TYR A 715 -2.08 -33.16 -48.41
CA TYR A 715 -3.52 -33.01 -48.68
C TYR A 715 -4.21 -32.00 -47.74
N ILE A 716 -3.56 -31.61 -46.63
CA ILE A 716 -4.04 -30.55 -45.75
C ILE A 716 -3.69 -29.20 -46.40
N THR A 717 -4.70 -28.54 -46.96
CA THR A 717 -4.55 -27.25 -47.67
C THR A 717 -5.15 -26.06 -46.91
N ASP A 718 -5.91 -26.33 -45.85
CA ASP A 718 -6.50 -25.32 -44.98
C ASP A 718 -5.43 -24.54 -44.20
N SER A 719 -5.34 -23.23 -44.44
CA SER A 719 -4.26 -22.39 -43.89
C SER A 719 -4.24 -22.31 -42.37
N ASP A 720 -5.40 -22.31 -41.71
CA ASP A 720 -5.53 -22.27 -40.25
C ASP A 720 -5.16 -23.62 -39.60
N ILE A 721 -5.53 -24.74 -40.23
CA ILE A 721 -5.06 -26.08 -39.81
C ILE A 721 -3.54 -26.18 -39.97
N GLN A 722 -3.00 -25.79 -41.13
CA GLN A 722 -1.55 -25.78 -41.36
C GLN A 722 -0.83 -24.92 -40.33
N LYS A 723 -1.36 -23.74 -40.01
CA LYS A 723 -0.82 -22.84 -39.00
C LYS A 723 -0.80 -23.49 -37.61
N ALA A 724 -1.95 -23.98 -37.14
CA ALA A 724 -2.05 -24.61 -35.82
C ALA A 724 -1.08 -25.79 -35.69
N PHE A 725 -1.07 -26.69 -36.69
CA PHE A 725 -0.20 -27.87 -36.67
C PHE A 725 1.29 -27.53 -36.88
N SER A 726 1.62 -26.42 -37.54
CA SER A 726 3.01 -25.93 -37.60
C SER A 726 3.48 -25.44 -36.23
N VAL A 727 2.62 -24.76 -35.47
CA VAL A 727 2.92 -24.35 -34.08
C VAL A 727 3.02 -25.58 -33.18
N ILE A 728 2.15 -26.59 -33.37
CA ILE A 728 2.22 -27.87 -32.63
C ILE A 728 3.55 -28.60 -32.91
N GLN A 729 4.00 -28.67 -34.16
CA GLN A 729 5.31 -29.23 -34.49
C GLN A 729 6.44 -28.48 -33.74
N GLN A 730 6.34 -27.15 -33.62
CA GLN A 730 7.32 -26.36 -32.86
C GLN A 730 7.25 -26.64 -31.35
N LEU A 731 6.04 -26.72 -30.79
CA LEU A 731 5.81 -27.09 -29.39
C LEU A 731 6.40 -28.47 -29.06
N ARG A 732 6.22 -29.46 -29.94
CA ARG A 732 6.80 -30.80 -29.77
C ARG A 732 8.32 -30.81 -29.87
N ARG A 733 8.93 -29.94 -30.69
CA ARG A 733 10.39 -29.74 -30.68
C ARG A 733 10.88 -29.16 -29.36
N TYR A 734 10.10 -28.27 -28.72
CA TYR A 734 10.44 -27.81 -27.37
C TYR A 734 10.28 -28.92 -26.34
N ALA A 735 9.23 -29.74 -26.43
CA ALA A 735 9.06 -30.91 -25.56
C ALA A 735 10.28 -31.83 -25.62
N ASP A 736 10.72 -32.20 -26.84
CA ASP A 736 11.94 -32.98 -27.08
C ASP A 736 13.19 -32.32 -26.48
N THR A 737 13.32 -30.99 -26.62
CA THR A 737 14.46 -30.25 -26.07
C THR A 737 14.51 -30.29 -24.54
N ILE A 738 13.36 -30.17 -23.86
CA ILE A 738 13.30 -30.01 -22.39
C ILE A 738 13.21 -31.35 -21.64
N THR A 739 12.90 -32.44 -22.34
CA THR A 739 12.98 -33.81 -21.79
C THR A 739 14.38 -34.42 -21.90
N LEU A 740 15.35 -33.70 -22.47
CA LEU A 740 16.78 -34.03 -22.50
C LEU A 740 17.10 -35.45 -23.01
N LEU A 741 17.22 -36.42 -22.11
CA LEU A 741 17.57 -37.82 -22.42
C LEU A 741 16.37 -38.77 -22.41
N ASP A 742 15.20 -38.27 -21.98
CA ASP A 742 13.98 -39.06 -21.92
C ASP A 742 13.23 -38.98 -23.26
N GLU A 743 13.13 -40.13 -23.93
CA GLU A 743 12.47 -40.30 -25.21
C GLU A 743 11.03 -40.83 -25.08
N ASP A 744 10.54 -41.15 -23.87
CA ASP A 744 9.23 -41.78 -23.67
C ASP A 744 8.07 -40.80 -23.88
N ILE A 745 7.54 -40.74 -25.10
CA ILE A 745 6.46 -39.84 -25.47
C ILE A 745 5.12 -40.12 -24.75
N ARG A 746 4.97 -41.30 -24.12
CA ARG A 746 3.72 -41.65 -23.43
C ARG A 746 3.41 -40.71 -22.27
N GLN A 747 4.44 -40.12 -21.65
CA GLN A 747 4.26 -39.08 -20.62
C GLN A 747 3.57 -37.83 -21.19
N TYR A 748 3.86 -37.48 -22.45
CA TYR A 748 3.23 -36.38 -23.16
C TYR A 748 1.81 -36.72 -23.59
N TYR A 749 1.58 -37.93 -24.10
CA TYR A 749 0.24 -38.40 -24.46
C TYR A 749 -0.70 -38.49 -23.25
N LEU A 750 -0.19 -38.83 -22.06
CA LEU A 750 -0.98 -38.78 -20.83
C LEU A 750 -1.38 -37.33 -20.46
N ALA A 751 -0.45 -36.37 -20.60
CA ALA A 751 -0.74 -34.97 -20.39
C ALA A 751 -1.74 -34.42 -21.43
N LEU A 752 -1.63 -34.82 -22.70
CA LEU A 752 -2.57 -34.45 -23.75
C LEU A 752 -3.95 -35.05 -23.51
N LEU A 753 -4.05 -36.31 -23.06
CA LEU A 753 -5.32 -36.96 -22.75
C LEU A 753 -6.09 -36.15 -21.70
N TYR A 754 -5.40 -35.72 -20.63
CA TYR A 754 -5.99 -34.90 -19.57
C TYR A 754 -6.68 -33.65 -20.12
N TYR A 755 -5.96 -32.82 -20.87
CA TYR A 755 -6.50 -31.57 -21.39
C TYR A 755 -7.56 -31.79 -22.47
N THR A 756 -7.35 -32.77 -23.34
CA THR A 756 -8.29 -33.12 -24.41
C THR A 756 -9.63 -33.58 -23.85
N LEU A 757 -9.62 -34.39 -22.79
CA LEU A 757 -10.84 -34.94 -22.20
C LEU A 757 -11.66 -33.89 -21.42
N CYS A 758 -11.07 -32.73 -21.10
CA CYS A 758 -11.80 -31.60 -20.51
C CYS A 758 -12.69 -30.86 -21.54
N VAL A 759 -12.32 -30.88 -22.82
CA VAL A 759 -12.95 -30.07 -23.89
C VAL A 759 -14.46 -30.30 -24.05
N PRO A 760 -15.01 -31.54 -23.96
CA PRO A 760 -16.45 -31.76 -24.06
C PRO A 760 -17.28 -30.97 -23.03
N ALA A 761 -16.69 -30.61 -21.88
CA ALA A 761 -17.35 -29.81 -20.85
C ALA A 761 -17.26 -28.30 -21.09
N TYR A 762 -16.52 -27.83 -22.09
CA TYR A 762 -16.38 -26.41 -22.39
C TYR A 762 -17.60 -25.87 -23.14
N VAL A 763 -18.08 -24.71 -22.70
CA VAL A 763 -19.19 -23.97 -23.32
C VAL A 763 -18.74 -23.07 -24.48
N SER A 764 -17.44 -22.79 -24.59
CA SER A 764 -16.85 -21.93 -25.63
C SER A 764 -16.68 -22.62 -26.98
N VAL A 765 -16.82 -23.95 -27.05
CA VAL A 765 -16.57 -24.76 -28.25
C VAL A 765 -17.86 -25.39 -28.78
N ASN A 766 -17.95 -25.58 -30.09
CA ASN A 766 -19.12 -26.18 -30.73
C ASN A 766 -19.08 -27.72 -30.69
N GLU A 767 -20.17 -28.37 -31.07
CA GLU A 767 -20.31 -29.83 -31.00
C GLU A 767 -19.29 -30.60 -31.86
N TYR A 768 -18.89 -30.07 -33.02
CA TYR A 768 -17.86 -30.70 -33.86
C TYR A 768 -16.47 -30.64 -33.20
N MET A 769 -16.16 -29.56 -32.49
CA MET A 769 -14.91 -29.40 -31.74
C MET A 769 -14.87 -30.34 -30.53
N LYS A 770 -15.99 -30.51 -29.83
CA LYS A 770 -16.13 -31.53 -28.78
C LYS A 770 -15.96 -32.95 -29.33
N GLU A 771 -16.54 -33.22 -30.50
CA GLU A 771 -16.41 -34.52 -31.18
C GLU A 771 -14.97 -34.81 -31.61
N TYR A 772 -14.24 -33.80 -32.11
CA TYR A 772 -12.82 -33.94 -32.41
C TYR A 772 -11.99 -34.29 -31.15
N ALA A 773 -12.21 -33.57 -30.05
CA ALA A 773 -11.53 -33.84 -28.79
C ALA A 773 -11.86 -35.26 -28.25
N TRP A 774 -13.10 -35.71 -28.41
CA TRP A 774 -13.49 -37.06 -28.01
C TRP A 774 -12.76 -38.15 -28.81
N ILE A 775 -12.72 -37.99 -30.15
CA ILE A 775 -11.98 -38.90 -31.04
C ILE A 775 -10.50 -38.93 -30.64
N SER A 776 -9.89 -37.75 -30.45
CA SER A 776 -8.49 -37.62 -30.02
C SER A 776 -8.24 -38.31 -28.68
N SER A 777 -9.13 -38.14 -27.69
CA SER A 777 -9.04 -38.81 -26.39
C SER A 777 -9.07 -40.33 -26.53
N SER A 778 -9.95 -40.85 -27.37
CA SER A 778 -10.06 -42.30 -27.63
C SER A 778 -8.78 -42.86 -28.27
N LEU A 779 -8.20 -42.16 -29.26
CA LEU A 779 -6.95 -42.55 -29.89
C LEU A 779 -5.75 -42.48 -28.93
N LEU A 780 -5.72 -41.49 -28.03
CA LEU A 780 -4.72 -41.41 -26.96
C LEU A 780 -4.83 -42.61 -25.99
N CYS A 781 -6.05 -43.01 -25.61
CA CYS A 781 -6.27 -44.20 -24.78
C CYS A 781 -5.78 -45.49 -25.46
N ASN A 782 -5.90 -45.63 -26.78
CA ASN A 782 -5.32 -46.77 -27.50
C ASN A 782 -3.80 -46.82 -27.32
N THR A 783 -3.14 -45.67 -27.42
CA THR A 783 -1.69 -45.53 -27.35
C THR A 783 -1.14 -45.75 -25.94
N LEU A 784 -1.88 -45.29 -24.91
CA LEU A 784 -1.46 -45.42 -23.51
C LEU A 784 -1.64 -46.82 -22.92
N GLY A 785 -2.32 -47.72 -23.63
CA GLY A 785 -2.59 -49.09 -23.17
C GLY A 785 -3.68 -49.16 -22.12
#